data_AF-A0A950KE00-F1
#
_entry.id   AF-A0A950KE00-F1
#
_cell.length_a   1.000
_cell.length_b   1.000
_cell.length_c   1.000
_cell.angle_alpha   90.00
_cell.angle_beta   90.00
_cell.angle_gamma   90.00
#
_symmetry.space_group_name_H-M   'P 1'
#
loop_
_entity.id
_entity.type
_entity.pdbx_description
1 polymer ?
#
loop_
_entity_poly.entity_id
_entity_poly.type
_entity_poly.pdbx_seq_one_letter_code
_entity_poly.pdbx_strand_id
1 'polypeptide(L)'
;MTLSIEDGLPGVATTAPGAVMDARAEAVVETVEAVRAIEGDGGVTSGALDRIKEKLIALASRTELFPPASFPVPAGAPGKVYRLAEDPDHRLALYASAGMPGREAPPHNHTTWAAIAGVYGAEHNVFYRRTDDRTAPGRGSLERTHEQTIVRGNACGLLPDDFHTIEVTGAQPALHLHLYGISLEHLPERITFARETGGEYWVYPATGGIAAPVVAPQEVREMLRDGGEMVLIDVREEGVFSTAGHPFFAHCVPLSRLELLIRDLVPRRLARIVLCDGEDGLADRAAGKLMMMGYRNIAVMAGGVQGWAAAGYELFTGVNVPSKAFGELVEHRCGTPHIAAAELKKRLDAGEEVLIVDSRPLPEFRNMSIPGALDCPGAELVYRVPDRLPSPETLVVVNCAGRTRSIIGAQSLRNAGLPNPIMALENGTMGWELAGLELMRGREDMLPRPSSQGLRRAQELADAVAQRFGIQRIDDAALARFKGEAERRTLYLLDVRSPEEYAAGHFAGARSAPGGQLVQATDAYIATRNARIVLIDDDGVRGVMTASWLVQMGWPEVYVLEGGLAGRPLVHGSEKAPLPELENAQFEVISPAALDELLDGGEATVVDLAPSLAYEAGHIPGAFFAVRARLPHSLERVPRRPMLVLTSPDGVLAQLAAAELKPDGFREVRVLEGGTDAWRAAGLPLATGREAMADEPDDCWRRPYDPYAAPDARERYLRWEIDLIHQIEREGDLGFRIPG
;
A
#
# COMPACT_ATOMS: atom_id res chain seq x y z
N MET A 1 5.59 45.25 40.65
CA MET A 1 5.24 45.31 39.22
C MET A 1 5.52 43.93 38.64
N THR A 2 4.49 43.10 38.65
CA THR A 2 4.46 41.74 38.14
C THR A 2 4.30 41.82 36.62
N LEU A 3 5.29 41.32 35.88
CA LEU A 3 5.19 41.11 34.44
C LEU A 3 4.52 39.75 34.23
N SER A 4 3.30 39.78 33.71
CA SER A 4 2.56 38.63 33.23
C SER A 4 3.25 38.07 31.99
N ILE A 5 3.66 36.81 32.05
CA ILE A 5 3.96 36.00 30.87
C ILE A 5 2.59 35.54 30.36
N GLU A 6 2.10 36.18 29.30
CA GLU A 6 0.93 35.68 28.56
C GLU A 6 1.38 34.49 27.71
N ASP A 7 0.94 33.29 28.10
CA ASP A 7 0.94 32.09 27.27
C ASP A 7 -0.08 32.26 26.12
N GLY A 8 0.32 33.03 25.10
CA GLY A 8 -0.38 33.09 23.83
C GLY A 8 0.12 32.00 22.90
N LEU A 9 -0.78 31.11 22.43
CA LEU A 9 -0.51 30.26 21.27
C LEU A 9 0.06 31.14 20.15
N PRO A 10 1.30 30.89 19.67
CA PRO A 10 1.86 31.71 18.60
C PRO A 10 0.98 31.58 17.36
N GLY A 11 0.67 32.72 16.73
CA GLY A 11 0.09 32.74 15.39
C GLY A 11 1.04 31.99 14.46
N VAL A 12 0.70 30.75 14.15
CA VAL A 12 1.46 29.88 13.26
C VAL A 12 1.38 30.49 11.87
N ALA A 13 2.50 30.98 11.35
CA ALA A 13 2.65 31.11 9.91
C ALA A 13 2.31 29.73 9.33
N THR A 14 1.23 29.63 8.56
CA THR A 14 0.64 28.35 8.11
C THR A 14 1.66 27.59 7.26
N THR A 15 2.50 26.79 7.90
CA THR A 15 3.37 25.82 7.25
C THR A 15 2.48 24.77 6.62
N ALA A 16 2.68 24.51 5.32
CA ALA A 16 1.90 23.51 4.59
C ALA A 16 1.89 22.17 5.35
N PRO A 17 0.73 21.50 5.52
CA PRO A 17 0.61 20.26 6.31
C PRO A 17 1.62 19.19 5.91
N GLY A 18 1.88 19.06 4.61
CA GLY A 18 2.89 18.15 4.07
C GLY A 18 4.31 18.43 4.57
N ALA A 19 4.71 19.71 4.59
CA ALA A 19 6.02 20.11 5.09
C ALA A 19 6.17 19.85 6.60
N VAL A 20 5.09 19.98 7.37
CA VAL A 20 5.07 19.64 8.81
C VAL A 20 5.29 18.14 9.00
N MET A 21 4.60 17.30 8.23
CA MET A 21 4.77 15.84 8.28
C MET A 21 6.21 15.43 7.94
N ASP A 22 6.76 15.96 6.85
CA ASP A 22 8.12 15.63 6.40
C ASP A 22 9.15 16.06 7.44
N ALA A 23 9.07 17.30 7.94
CA ALA A 23 9.98 17.81 8.96
C ALA A 23 9.86 17.07 10.30
N ARG A 24 8.65 16.59 10.67
CA ARG A 24 8.44 15.75 11.85
C ARG A 24 9.13 14.40 11.68
N ALA A 25 8.94 13.75 10.54
CA ALA A 25 9.52 12.44 10.26
C ALA A 25 11.05 12.49 10.30
N GLU A 26 11.67 13.49 9.66
CA GLU A 26 13.11 13.71 9.69
C GLU A 26 13.63 13.92 11.13
N ALA A 27 12.96 14.80 11.90
CA ALA A 27 13.35 15.08 13.28
C ALA A 27 13.21 13.85 14.20
N VAL A 28 12.17 13.03 13.98
CA VAL A 28 11.97 11.77 14.71
C VAL A 28 13.08 10.78 14.38
N VAL A 29 13.44 10.59 13.10
CA VAL A 29 14.53 9.69 12.70
C VAL A 29 15.85 10.14 13.31
N GLU A 30 16.21 11.42 13.18
CA GLU A 30 17.44 11.97 13.76
C GLU A 30 17.49 11.75 15.28
N THR A 31 16.37 11.95 15.98
CA THR A 31 16.28 11.74 17.42
C THR A 31 16.45 10.27 17.80
N VAL A 32 15.78 9.35 17.10
CA VAL A 32 15.87 7.90 17.37
C VAL A 32 17.27 7.37 17.08
N GLU A 33 17.92 7.81 15.99
CA GLU A 33 19.30 7.44 15.67
C GLU A 33 20.28 7.95 16.72
N ALA A 34 20.13 9.19 17.18
CA ALA A 34 20.95 9.75 18.25
C ALA A 34 20.78 8.98 19.56
N VAL A 35 19.56 8.56 19.91
CA VAL A 35 19.29 7.73 21.09
C VAL A 35 19.88 6.33 20.94
N ARG A 36 19.77 5.71 19.76
CA ARG A 36 20.38 4.41 19.48
C ARG A 36 21.89 4.44 19.68
N ALA A 37 22.56 5.52 19.25
CA ALA A 37 23.99 5.70 19.49
C ALA A 37 24.31 5.80 20.99
N ILE A 38 23.49 6.51 21.77
CA ILE A 38 23.65 6.62 23.23
C ILE A 38 23.48 5.26 23.92
N GLU A 39 22.50 4.45 23.49
CA GLU A 39 22.26 3.10 24.04
C GLU A 39 23.40 2.13 23.66
N GLY A 40 23.97 2.28 22.47
CA GLY A 40 25.14 1.50 22.00
C GLY A 40 26.41 1.70 22.85
N ASP A 41 26.53 2.84 23.54
CA ASP A 41 27.65 3.17 24.44
C ASP A 41 27.58 2.45 25.81
N GLY A 42 27.17 1.18 25.84
CA GLY A 42 27.16 0.35 27.06
C GLY A 42 25.82 0.30 27.82
N GLY A 43 24.70 0.51 27.13
CA GLY A 43 23.34 0.42 27.68
C GLY A 43 22.87 1.67 28.41
N VAL A 44 21.61 1.68 28.84
CA VAL A 44 20.99 2.86 29.45
C VAL A 44 21.25 2.91 30.96
N THR A 45 22.28 3.67 31.34
CA THR A 45 22.56 4.13 32.71
C THR A 45 21.86 5.46 33.01
N SER A 46 21.91 5.95 34.25
CA SER A 46 21.39 7.29 34.59
C SER A 46 22.01 8.41 33.75
N GLY A 47 23.33 8.37 33.53
CA GLY A 47 24.02 9.34 32.68
C GLY A 47 23.66 9.20 31.20
N ALA A 48 23.42 7.98 30.70
CA ALA A 48 22.89 7.78 29.36
C ALA A 48 21.47 8.37 29.23
N LEU A 49 20.64 8.17 30.24
CA LEU A 49 19.27 8.68 30.29
C LEU A 49 19.22 10.22 30.33
N ASP A 50 20.18 10.87 30.99
CA ASP A 50 20.35 12.34 30.91
C ASP A 50 20.61 12.81 29.47
N ARG A 51 21.52 12.14 28.74
CA ARG A 51 21.77 12.44 27.32
C ARG A 51 20.54 12.16 26.44
N ILE A 52 19.78 11.10 26.72
CA ILE A 52 18.54 10.77 26.00
C ILE A 52 17.48 11.86 26.21
N LYS A 53 17.30 12.34 27.46
CA LYS A 53 16.39 13.45 27.77
C LYS A 53 16.75 14.71 26.99
N GLU A 54 18.03 15.05 26.85
CA GLU A 54 18.46 16.20 26.05
C GLU A 54 18.00 16.10 24.59
N LYS A 55 18.11 14.92 23.97
CA LYS A 55 17.62 14.69 22.59
C LYS A 55 16.11 14.83 22.51
N LEU A 56 15.38 14.27 23.49
CA LEU A 56 13.92 14.34 23.51
C LEU A 56 13.41 15.78 23.79
N ILE A 57 14.08 16.55 24.64
CA ILE A 57 13.79 17.97 24.88
C ILE A 57 14.00 18.78 23.60
N ALA A 58 15.07 18.51 22.84
CA ALA A 58 15.33 19.20 21.59
C ALA A 58 14.20 18.95 20.56
N LEU A 59 13.74 17.71 20.44
CA LEU A 59 12.59 17.36 19.60
C LEU A 59 11.30 18.03 20.09
N ALA A 60 10.98 17.90 21.39
CA ALA A 60 9.76 18.46 21.98
C ALA A 60 9.70 19.99 21.93
N SER A 61 10.85 20.66 21.86
CA SER A 61 10.94 22.12 21.74
C SER A 61 10.47 22.66 20.39
N ARG A 62 10.43 21.80 19.35
CA ARG A 62 9.93 22.08 18.00
C ARG A 62 8.41 21.91 17.92
N THR A 63 7.69 22.73 18.66
CA THR A 63 6.22 22.63 18.83
C THR A 63 5.45 22.76 17.53
N GLU A 64 6.01 23.44 16.52
CA GLU A 64 5.45 23.56 15.17
C GLU A 64 5.31 22.20 14.47
N LEU A 65 6.12 21.21 14.85
CA LEU A 65 6.01 19.85 14.33
C LEU A 65 4.84 19.08 14.92
N PHE A 66 4.26 19.54 16.04
CA PHE A 66 3.27 18.79 16.80
C PHE A 66 1.95 19.58 17.00
N PRO A 67 1.26 19.98 15.91
CA PRO A 67 0.00 20.70 16.01
C PRO A 67 -1.06 19.86 16.75
N PRO A 68 -1.85 20.45 17.66
CA PRO A 68 -2.88 19.71 18.41
C PRO A 68 -3.88 18.96 17.52
N ALA A 69 -4.18 19.48 16.32
CA ALA A 69 -5.05 18.84 15.34
C ALA A 69 -4.55 17.45 14.88
N SER A 70 -3.24 17.20 14.92
CA SER A 70 -2.67 15.88 14.59
C SER A 70 -2.74 14.86 15.73
N PHE A 71 -3.07 15.29 16.95
CA PHE A 71 -3.10 14.44 18.13
C PHE A 71 -4.43 14.60 18.92
N PRO A 72 -5.60 14.41 18.28
CA PRO A 72 -6.89 14.71 18.88
C PRO A 72 -7.32 13.69 19.93
N VAL A 73 -7.51 14.10 21.18
CA VAL A 73 -8.12 13.20 22.19
C VAL A 73 -9.60 12.96 21.85
N PRO A 74 -10.06 11.69 21.71
CA PRO A 74 -11.46 11.40 21.44
C PRO A 74 -12.40 11.99 22.50
N ALA A 75 -13.59 12.40 22.10
CA ALA A 75 -14.57 12.99 23.02
C ALA A 75 -14.87 12.04 24.19
N GLY A 76 -14.77 12.56 25.42
CA GLY A 76 -14.99 11.79 26.65
C GLY A 76 -13.83 10.89 27.08
N ALA A 77 -12.75 10.77 26.28
CA ALA A 77 -11.54 10.07 26.70
C ALA A 77 -10.62 10.98 27.53
N PRO A 78 -9.93 10.44 28.56
CA PRO A 78 -8.97 11.22 29.34
C PRO A 78 -7.67 11.50 28.56
N GLY A 79 -7.35 10.72 27.53
CA GLY A 79 -6.17 10.89 26.71
C GLY A 79 -6.10 9.89 25.56
N LYS A 80 -5.08 10.05 24.71
CA LYS A 80 -4.79 9.17 23.57
C LYS A 80 -3.28 9.14 23.31
N VAL A 81 -2.77 7.98 22.91
CA VAL A 81 -1.36 7.77 22.60
C VAL A 81 -1.20 7.52 21.11
N TYR A 82 -0.19 8.16 20.52
CA TYR A 82 0.12 8.11 19.10
C TYR A 82 1.55 7.63 18.91
N ARG A 83 1.75 6.56 18.15
CA ARG A 83 3.08 6.07 17.78
C ARG A 83 3.69 7.02 16.73
N LEU A 84 4.95 7.39 16.93
CA LEU A 84 5.75 8.16 15.98
C LEU A 84 6.87 7.32 15.36
N ALA A 85 7.44 6.40 16.13
CA ALA A 85 8.43 5.43 15.65
C ALA A 85 8.43 4.19 16.56
N GLU A 86 8.76 3.04 15.97
CA GLU A 86 9.05 1.79 16.67
C GLU A 86 10.01 0.96 15.80
N ASP A 87 10.98 0.29 16.41
CA ASP A 87 11.87 -0.63 15.70
C ASP A 87 11.25 -2.02 15.52
N PRO A 88 11.74 -2.83 14.55
CA PRO A 88 11.20 -4.17 14.29
C PRO A 88 11.25 -5.12 15.49
N ASP A 89 12.19 -4.93 16.42
CA ASP A 89 12.36 -5.73 17.64
C ASP A 89 11.61 -5.11 18.85
N HIS A 90 10.69 -4.19 18.58
CA HIS A 90 9.90 -3.44 19.56
C HIS A 90 10.71 -2.51 20.46
N ARG A 91 12.01 -2.33 20.21
CA ARG A 91 12.84 -1.37 20.94
C ARG A 91 12.64 0.05 20.43
N LEU A 92 13.12 1.02 21.21
CA LEU A 92 13.15 2.45 20.88
C LEU A 92 11.82 2.96 20.29
N ALA A 93 10.76 2.82 21.10
CA ALA A 93 9.42 3.21 20.71
C ALA A 93 9.12 4.64 21.18
N LEU A 94 8.89 5.54 20.22
CA LEU A 94 8.56 6.94 20.47
C LEU A 94 7.07 7.17 20.27
N TYR A 95 6.45 7.81 21.24
CA TYR A 95 5.03 8.16 21.23
C TYR A 95 4.82 9.65 21.51
N ALA A 96 3.73 10.20 20.98
CA ALA A 96 3.12 11.41 21.49
C ALA A 96 1.90 11.03 22.35
N SER A 97 1.90 11.42 23.62
CA SER A 97 0.83 11.16 24.59
C SER A 97 0.03 12.44 24.78
N ALA A 98 -1.18 12.47 24.26
CA ALA A 98 -2.11 13.59 24.43
C ALA A 98 -3.01 13.32 25.65
N GLY A 99 -3.17 14.30 26.52
CA GLY A 99 -3.98 14.18 27.74
C GLY A 99 -4.88 15.39 27.97
N MET A 100 -6.11 15.13 28.41
CA MET A 100 -7.03 16.17 28.88
C MET A 100 -6.72 16.52 30.34
N PRO A 101 -7.04 17.74 30.80
CA PRO A 101 -6.95 18.11 32.21
C PRO A 101 -7.63 17.09 33.13
N GLY A 102 -6.95 16.70 34.21
CA GLY A 102 -7.43 15.70 35.17
C GLY A 102 -7.18 14.25 34.74
N ARG A 103 -6.52 13.99 33.59
CA ARG A 103 -5.99 12.66 33.28
C ARG A 103 -4.94 12.29 34.33
N GLU A 104 -5.16 11.19 35.03
CA GLU A 104 -4.24 10.67 36.04
C GLU A 104 -3.85 9.21 35.76
N ALA A 105 -2.70 8.79 36.27
CA ALA A 105 -2.36 7.37 36.41
C ALA A 105 -1.73 7.11 37.79
N PRO A 106 -2.13 5.99 38.44
CA PRO A 106 -1.59 5.57 39.74
C PRO A 106 -0.09 5.25 39.66
N PRO A 107 0.60 5.06 40.81
CA PRO A 107 2.01 4.67 40.81
C PRO A 107 2.25 3.42 39.97
N HIS A 108 3.01 3.54 38.88
CA HIS A 108 3.33 2.43 37.97
C HIS A 108 4.79 2.47 37.53
N ASN A 109 5.34 1.31 37.20
CA ASN A 109 6.65 1.18 36.56
C ASN A 109 6.52 0.84 35.07
N HIS A 110 7.66 0.70 34.40
CA HIS A 110 7.73 0.51 32.95
C HIS A 110 8.44 -0.77 32.52
N THR A 111 9.10 -1.52 33.43
CA THR A 111 9.92 -2.73 33.14
C THR A 111 11.04 -2.54 32.11
N THR A 112 11.18 -1.33 31.58
CA THR A 112 12.22 -0.83 30.69
C THR A 112 12.55 0.61 31.09
N TRP A 113 13.60 1.19 30.50
CA TRP A 113 13.88 2.61 30.69
C TRP A 113 12.90 3.47 29.87
N ALA A 114 12.60 4.68 30.36
CA ALA A 114 11.75 5.64 29.67
C ALA A 114 12.25 7.08 29.83
N ALA A 115 11.99 7.93 28.84
CA ALA A 115 12.17 9.37 28.91
C ALA A 115 10.90 10.08 28.45
N ILE A 116 10.48 11.12 29.19
CA ILE A 116 9.24 11.86 28.91
C ILE A 116 9.56 13.35 28.88
N ALA A 117 9.25 14.02 27.76
CA ALA A 117 9.49 15.46 27.57
C ALA A 117 8.21 16.21 27.18
N GLY A 118 8.01 17.41 27.71
CA GLY A 118 6.81 18.22 27.41
C GLY A 118 6.93 18.97 26.09
N VAL A 119 5.89 18.87 25.25
CA VAL A 119 5.73 19.71 24.04
C VAL A 119 4.92 20.96 24.39
N TYR A 120 3.73 20.77 24.98
CA TYR A 120 2.88 21.83 25.53
C TYR A 120 1.99 21.28 26.66
N GLY A 121 1.43 22.17 27.46
CA GLY A 121 0.69 21.81 28.68
C GLY A 121 1.62 21.36 29.81
N ALA A 122 1.04 20.85 30.90
CA ALA A 122 1.77 20.45 32.09
C ALA A 122 1.30 19.07 32.58
N GLU A 123 2.26 18.20 32.92
CA GLU A 123 2.00 16.91 33.57
C GLU A 123 2.80 16.85 34.88
N HIS A 124 2.07 16.85 35.99
CA HIS A 124 2.67 16.71 37.30
C HIS A 124 2.99 15.23 37.57
N ASN A 125 4.23 14.96 37.94
CA ASN A 125 4.72 13.63 38.20
C ASN A 125 5.27 13.53 39.64
N VAL A 126 4.81 12.54 40.40
CA VAL A 126 5.41 12.18 41.70
C VAL A 126 6.14 10.86 41.55
N PHE A 127 7.40 10.81 41.96
CA PHE A 127 8.30 9.66 41.79
C PHE A 127 8.50 8.90 43.09
N TYR A 128 8.64 7.58 42.96
CA TYR A 128 8.73 6.64 44.07
C TYR A 128 9.81 5.60 43.82
N ARG A 129 10.41 5.12 44.91
CA ARG A 129 11.30 3.97 44.94
C ARG A 129 10.62 2.83 45.70
N ARG A 130 10.68 1.62 45.15
CA ARG A 130 10.21 0.42 45.85
C ARG A 130 11.19 0.03 46.97
N THR A 131 10.68 -0.20 48.17
CA THR A 131 11.49 -0.42 49.39
C THR A 131 11.36 -1.80 50.02
N ASP A 132 10.43 -2.63 49.57
CA ASP A 132 10.27 -4.01 50.07
C ASP A 132 11.29 -4.98 49.46
N ASP A 133 11.50 -6.11 50.14
CA ASP A 133 12.40 -7.19 49.72
C ASP A 133 11.82 -8.09 48.62
N ARG A 134 10.62 -7.78 48.12
CA ARG A 134 9.89 -8.51 47.06
C ARG A 134 9.54 -9.97 47.41
N THR A 135 9.64 -10.37 48.68
CA THR A 135 9.36 -11.75 49.12
C THR A 135 7.87 -12.09 49.19
N ALA A 136 6.99 -11.08 49.20
CA ALA A 136 5.54 -11.24 49.22
C ALA A 136 4.92 -10.88 47.84
N PRO A 137 4.63 -11.86 46.98
CA PRO A 137 3.98 -11.61 45.68
C PRO A 137 2.66 -10.84 45.83
N GLY A 138 2.41 -9.89 44.93
CA GLY A 138 1.22 -9.05 44.93
C GLY A 138 1.22 -7.92 45.98
N ARG A 139 2.26 -7.77 46.81
CA ARG A 139 2.38 -6.67 47.78
C ARG A 139 3.77 -6.03 47.76
N GLY A 140 3.83 -4.75 48.09
CA GLY A 140 5.09 -4.01 48.19
C GLY A 140 4.96 -2.68 48.93
N SER A 141 6.07 -1.98 49.12
CA SER A 141 6.11 -0.65 49.76
C SER A 141 6.79 0.35 48.84
N LEU A 142 6.24 1.56 48.79
CA LEU A 142 6.79 2.68 48.01
C LEU A 142 7.19 3.81 48.94
N GLU A 143 8.35 4.40 48.67
CA GLU A 143 8.82 5.63 49.29
C GLU A 143 8.90 6.73 48.24
N ARG A 144 8.20 7.84 48.45
CA ARG A 144 8.25 9.00 47.58
C ARG A 144 9.66 9.61 47.60
N THR A 145 10.25 9.84 46.44
CA THR A 145 11.61 10.39 46.30
C THR A 145 11.59 11.88 46.00
N HIS A 146 10.83 12.30 44.98
CA HIS A 146 10.69 13.69 44.55
C HIS A 146 9.43 13.88 43.70
N GLU A 147 9.15 15.12 43.32
CA GLU A 147 8.10 15.48 42.36
C GLU A 147 8.68 16.40 41.28
N GLN A 148 8.13 16.34 40.08
CA GLN A 148 8.53 17.20 38.96
C GLN A 148 7.31 17.46 38.08
N THR A 149 7.13 18.70 37.62
CA THR A 149 6.13 19.01 36.59
C THR A 149 6.81 19.08 35.23
N ILE A 150 6.36 18.26 34.30
CA ILE A 150 6.88 18.18 32.94
C ILE A 150 6.12 19.15 32.05
N VAL A 151 6.87 20.12 31.53
CA VAL A 151 6.40 21.22 30.68
C VAL A 151 7.37 21.35 29.50
N ARG A 152 7.07 22.26 28.58
CA ARG A 152 7.99 22.59 27.50
C ARG A 152 9.38 22.96 28.04
N GLY A 153 10.41 22.31 27.50
CA GLY A 153 11.81 22.60 27.82
C GLY A 153 12.40 21.77 28.96
N ASN A 154 11.65 20.83 29.55
CA ASN A 154 12.20 19.86 30.49
C ASN A 154 11.72 18.42 30.20
N ALA A 155 12.32 17.47 30.90
CA ALA A 155 11.99 16.06 30.80
C ALA A 155 12.27 15.33 32.13
N CYS A 156 11.64 14.16 32.31
CA CYS A 156 12.03 13.17 33.32
C CYS A 156 12.53 11.90 32.64
N GLY A 157 13.21 11.06 33.42
CA GLY A 157 13.73 9.78 32.98
C GLY A 157 13.52 8.74 34.06
N LEU A 158 13.21 7.52 33.65
CA LEU A 158 12.87 6.40 34.52
C LEU A 158 13.71 5.18 34.13
N LEU A 159 14.25 4.48 35.13
CA LEU A 159 14.80 3.14 35.00
C LEU A 159 13.68 2.08 35.16
N PRO A 160 13.92 0.81 34.82
CA PRO A 160 12.88 -0.24 34.80
C PRO A 160 12.04 -0.39 36.08
N ASP A 161 12.66 -0.16 37.24
CA ASP A 161 12.07 -0.33 38.58
C ASP A 161 11.63 1.00 39.23
N ASP A 162 11.76 2.12 38.52
CA ASP A 162 11.27 3.41 39.02
C ASP A 162 9.75 3.49 38.87
N PHE A 163 9.10 4.05 39.88
CA PHE A 163 7.65 4.23 39.92
C PHE A 163 7.30 5.71 39.84
N HIS A 164 6.23 6.03 39.12
CA HIS A 164 5.70 7.39 39.15
C HIS A 164 4.18 7.44 39.01
N THR A 165 3.61 8.57 39.38
CA THR A 165 2.23 8.97 39.04
C THR A 165 2.28 10.01 37.95
N ILE A 166 1.20 10.14 37.19
CA ILE A 166 1.01 11.25 36.26
C ILE A 166 -0.30 11.94 36.60
N GLU A 167 -0.34 13.26 36.49
CA GLU A 167 -1.56 14.07 36.48
C GLU A 167 -1.39 15.18 35.45
N VAL A 168 -2.24 15.22 34.43
CA VAL A 168 -2.29 16.35 33.50
C VAL A 168 -2.96 17.52 34.22
N THR A 169 -2.17 18.55 34.51
CA THR A 169 -2.58 19.71 35.30
C THR A 169 -2.79 20.94 34.41
N GLY A 170 -3.55 21.91 34.92
CA GLY A 170 -3.89 23.14 34.19
C GLY A 170 -5.24 23.09 33.48
N ALA A 171 -5.52 24.09 32.64
CA ALA A 171 -6.82 24.27 31.99
C ALA A 171 -6.87 23.81 30.53
N GLN A 172 -5.72 23.45 29.94
CA GLN A 172 -5.59 23.09 28.53
C GLN A 172 -5.08 21.65 28.39
N PRO A 173 -5.38 20.97 27.27
CA PRO A 173 -4.77 19.68 26.96
C PRO A 173 -3.25 19.77 26.93
N ALA A 174 -2.59 18.66 27.27
CA ALA A 174 -1.15 18.54 27.22
C ALA A 174 -0.71 17.48 26.19
N LEU A 175 0.49 17.67 25.65
CA LEU A 175 1.15 16.70 24.78
C LEU A 175 2.59 16.51 25.24
N HIS A 176 2.94 15.26 25.48
CA HIS A 176 4.27 14.84 25.92
C HIS A 176 4.82 13.81 24.95
N LEU A 177 6.12 13.87 24.68
CA LEU A 177 6.83 12.82 23.96
C LEU A 177 7.30 11.78 24.95
N HIS A 178 6.92 10.52 24.73
CA HIS A 178 7.32 9.39 25.56
C HIS A 178 8.20 8.46 24.73
N LEU A 179 9.44 8.26 25.14
CA LEU A 179 10.37 7.33 24.51
C LEU A 179 10.65 6.17 25.46
N TYR A 180 10.47 4.95 24.99
CA TYR A 180 10.69 3.73 25.76
C TYR A 180 11.74 2.83 25.13
N GLY A 181 12.50 2.14 25.97
CA GLY A 181 13.43 1.09 25.51
C GLY A 181 12.73 -0.13 24.92
N ILE A 182 11.46 -0.37 25.26
CA ILE A 182 10.57 -1.39 24.69
C ILE A 182 9.16 -0.79 24.55
N SER A 183 8.45 -1.09 23.46
CA SER A 183 7.13 -0.51 23.16
C SER A 183 6.05 -0.86 24.18
N LEU A 184 5.13 0.09 24.42
CA LEU A 184 4.08 0.02 25.44
C LEU A 184 3.16 -1.21 25.28
N GLU A 185 3.00 -1.70 24.06
CA GLU A 185 2.26 -2.92 23.71
C GLU A 185 2.96 -4.20 24.15
N HIS A 186 4.29 -4.16 24.28
CA HIS A 186 5.17 -5.29 24.57
C HIS A 186 5.86 -5.17 25.93
N LEU A 187 5.25 -4.41 26.86
CA LEU A 187 5.64 -4.37 28.27
C LEU A 187 4.70 -5.23 29.12
N PRO A 188 4.74 -6.58 29.01
CA PRO A 188 4.03 -7.41 29.96
C PRO A 188 4.67 -7.26 31.35
N GLU A 189 3.89 -7.53 32.39
CA GLU A 189 4.36 -7.61 33.79
C GLU A 189 4.75 -6.30 34.48
N ARG A 190 4.60 -5.14 33.82
CA ARG A 190 4.61 -3.87 34.55
C ARG A 190 3.50 -3.89 35.61
N ILE A 191 3.78 -3.28 36.77
CA ILE A 191 2.87 -3.31 37.92
C ILE A 191 2.45 -1.90 38.30
N THR A 192 1.26 -1.81 38.89
CA THR A 192 0.78 -0.58 39.51
C THR A 192 0.30 -0.83 40.93
N PHE A 193 0.46 0.16 41.80
CA PHE A 193 0.05 0.10 43.20
C PHE A 193 -1.27 0.85 43.44
N ALA A 194 -2.09 0.32 44.36
CA ALA A 194 -3.34 0.97 44.76
C ALA A 194 -3.15 2.33 45.45
N ARG A 195 -1.98 2.56 46.07
CA ARG A 195 -1.72 3.74 46.92
C ARG A 195 -0.29 4.20 46.77
N GLU A 196 -0.06 5.49 47.01
CA GLU A 196 1.26 6.14 46.94
C GLU A 196 2.27 5.59 47.96
N THR A 197 1.80 5.01 49.07
CA THR A 197 2.67 4.35 50.07
C THR A 197 2.98 2.89 49.73
N GLY A 198 2.49 2.37 48.60
CA GLY A 198 2.49 0.95 48.26
C GLY A 198 1.25 0.21 48.78
N GLY A 199 1.39 -1.10 49.02
CA GLY A 199 0.30 -2.00 49.37
C GLY A 199 0.15 -3.10 48.33
N GLU A 200 -1.08 -3.43 47.96
CA GLU A 200 -1.35 -4.39 46.88
C GLU A 200 -0.98 -3.78 45.53
N TYR A 201 -0.38 -4.61 44.68
CA TYR A 201 -0.13 -4.30 43.28
C TYR A 201 -0.70 -5.38 42.37
N TRP A 202 -1.00 -5.00 41.14
CA TRP A 202 -1.43 -5.91 40.07
C TRP A 202 -0.68 -5.59 38.79
N VAL A 203 -0.78 -6.50 37.81
CA VAL A 203 -0.23 -6.28 36.47
C VAL A 203 -0.99 -5.13 35.82
N TYR A 204 -0.25 -4.08 35.51
CA TYR A 204 -0.74 -2.94 34.76
C TYR A 204 -0.74 -3.32 33.27
N PRO A 205 -1.91 -3.47 32.63
CA PRO A 205 -2.02 -4.10 31.31
C PRO A 205 -1.24 -3.31 30.28
N ALA A 206 -0.68 -3.98 29.26
CA ALA A 206 -0.06 -3.32 28.12
C ALA A 206 -1.04 -2.31 27.49
N THR A 207 -0.53 -1.19 27.00
CA THR A 207 -1.38 -0.14 26.44
C THR A 207 -1.88 -0.57 25.07
N GLY A 208 -3.20 -0.81 24.93
CA GLY A 208 -3.83 -1.07 23.63
C GLY A 208 -4.32 0.21 22.95
N GLY A 209 -4.77 0.07 21.69
CA GLY A 209 -5.43 1.15 20.96
C GLY A 209 -4.55 2.37 20.66
N ILE A 210 -3.23 2.15 20.50
CA ILE A 210 -2.28 3.17 20.09
C ILE A 210 -2.54 3.52 18.62
N ALA A 211 -2.70 4.82 18.34
CA ALA A 211 -2.99 5.32 16.99
C ALA A 211 -1.73 5.85 16.29
N ALA A 212 -1.87 6.25 15.02
CA ALA A 212 -0.92 7.10 14.33
C ALA A 212 -1.40 8.57 14.30
N PRO A 213 -0.50 9.55 14.06
CA PRO A 213 -0.89 10.95 13.93
C PRO A 213 -2.00 11.15 12.90
N VAL A 214 -2.89 12.10 13.13
CA VAL A 214 -4.07 12.33 12.29
C VAL A 214 -3.87 13.55 11.37
N VAL A 215 -4.48 13.50 10.18
CA VAL A 215 -4.59 14.62 9.25
C VAL A 215 -6.01 14.74 8.73
N ALA A 216 -6.51 15.96 8.55
CA ALA A 216 -7.85 16.20 8.03
C ALA A 216 -7.93 15.94 6.51
N PRO A 217 -9.09 15.53 5.96
CA PRO A 217 -9.26 15.34 4.51
C PRO A 217 -8.82 16.55 3.67
N GLN A 218 -9.04 17.77 4.16
CA GLN A 218 -8.60 19.01 3.52
C GLN A 218 -7.07 19.06 3.39
N GLU A 219 -6.36 18.70 4.45
CA GLU A 219 -4.89 18.67 4.48
C GLU A 219 -4.35 17.59 3.53
N VAL A 220 -5.00 16.42 3.47
CA VAL A 220 -4.67 15.36 2.49
C VAL A 220 -4.80 15.89 1.06
N ARG A 221 -5.88 16.62 0.76
CA ARG A 221 -6.10 17.23 -0.57
C ARG A 221 -5.07 18.31 -0.90
N GLU A 222 -4.64 19.09 0.08
CA GLU A 222 -3.54 20.06 -0.07
C GLU A 222 -2.22 19.36 -0.36
N MET A 223 -1.88 18.30 0.38
CA MET A 223 -0.66 17.52 0.19
C MET A 223 -0.61 16.86 -1.19
N LEU A 224 -1.74 16.38 -1.72
CA LEU A 224 -1.80 15.84 -3.09
C LEU A 224 -1.47 16.88 -4.18
N ARG A 225 -1.52 18.18 -3.83
CA ARG A 225 -1.34 19.33 -4.74
C ARG A 225 -0.10 20.17 -4.43
N ASP A 226 0.64 19.87 -3.36
CA ASP A 226 1.78 20.68 -2.92
C ASP A 226 3.06 20.45 -3.73
N GLY A 227 3.06 19.45 -4.64
CA GLY A 227 4.18 19.10 -5.50
C GLY A 227 5.22 18.18 -4.84
N GLY A 228 5.07 17.88 -3.55
CA GLY A 228 5.88 16.91 -2.82
C GLY A 228 5.56 15.46 -3.18
N GLU A 229 6.41 14.54 -2.74
CA GLU A 229 6.11 13.10 -2.82
C GLU A 229 5.06 12.73 -1.78
N MET A 230 4.01 12.03 -2.20
CA MET A 230 2.96 11.56 -1.30
C MET A 230 2.33 10.26 -1.80
N VAL A 231 1.93 9.43 -0.85
CA VAL A 231 1.12 8.23 -1.06
C VAL A 231 -0.15 8.34 -0.21
N LEU A 232 -1.31 8.15 -0.83
CA LEU A 232 -2.57 7.92 -0.11
C LEU A 232 -2.92 6.43 -0.23
N ILE A 233 -2.96 5.71 0.88
CA ILE A 233 -3.19 4.28 0.91
C ILE A 233 -4.54 3.99 1.58
N ASP A 234 -5.38 3.21 0.90
CA ASP A 234 -6.55 2.59 1.48
C ASP A 234 -6.19 1.17 1.91
N VAL A 235 -6.34 0.88 3.21
CA VAL A 235 -5.94 -0.41 3.79
C VAL A 235 -7.09 -1.41 3.92
N ARG A 236 -8.27 -1.07 3.42
CA ARG A 236 -9.39 -2.00 3.28
C ARG A 236 -9.09 -3.01 2.18
N GLU A 237 -9.85 -4.09 2.16
CA GLU A 237 -9.73 -5.09 1.10
C GLU A 237 -10.16 -4.54 -0.28
N GLU A 238 -9.65 -5.12 -1.36
CA GLU A 238 -9.81 -4.59 -2.72
C GLU A 238 -11.29 -4.60 -3.18
N GLY A 239 -12.06 -5.61 -2.76
CA GLY A 239 -13.49 -5.66 -3.03
C GLY A 239 -14.24 -4.51 -2.33
N VAL A 240 -13.89 -4.20 -1.08
CA VAL A 240 -14.45 -3.06 -0.33
C VAL A 240 -14.03 -1.73 -0.96
N PHE A 241 -12.73 -1.54 -1.22
CA PHE A 241 -12.18 -0.37 -1.90
C PHE A 241 -12.92 -0.06 -3.20
N SER A 242 -13.08 -1.09 -4.04
CA SER A 242 -13.67 -0.93 -5.37
C SER A 242 -15.19 -0.76 -5.38
N THR A 243 -15.91 -1.17 -4.33
CA THR A 243 -17.38 -1.11 -4.30
C THR A 243 -17.93 0.00 -3.41
N ALA A 244 -17.33 0.22 -2.24
CA ALA A 244 -17.74 1.26 -1.30
C ALA A 244 -17.21 2.66 -1.68
N GLY A 245 -16.23 2.71 -2.58
CA GLY A 245 -15.64 3.94 -3.10
C GLY A 245 -14.38 4.38 -2.36
N HIS A 246 -13.54 5.13 -3.06
CA HIS A 246 -12.23 5.59 -2.60
C HIS A 246 -11.86 6.96 -3.19
N PRO A 247 -10.97 7.74 -2.55
CA PRO A 247 -10.42 8.95 -3.15
C PRO A 247 -9.69 8.65 -4.48
N PHE A 248 -9.70 9.59 -5.42
CA PHE A 248 -9.19 9.35 -6.79
C PHE A 248 -7.76 8.81 -6.85
N PHE A 249 -6.86 9.37 -6.04
CA PHE A 249 -5.44 8.98 -5.97
C PHE A 249 -5.13 8.01 -4.83
N ALA A 250 -6.13 7.36 -4.24
CA ALA A 250 -5.89 6.33 -3.23
C ALA A 250 -5.42 5.02 -3.88
N HIS A 251 -4.43 4.39 -3.28
CA HIS A 251 -3.91 3.08 -3.67
C HIS A 251 -4.46 2.01 -2.72
N CYS A 252 -5.04 0.96 -3.27
CA CYS A 252 -5.51 -0.18 -2.49
C CYS A 252 -4.32 -1.04 -2.03
N VAL A 253 -3.98 -0.98 -0.74
CA VAL A 253 -2.95 -1.83 -0.12
C VAL A 253 -3.56 -2.47 1.13
N PRO A 254 -4.36 -3.54 0.96
CA PRO A 254 -5.10 -4.14 2.06
C PRO A 254 -4.20 -4.52 3.22
N LEU A 255 -4.64 -4.29 4.46
CA LEU A 255 -3.91 -4.70 5.66
C LEU A 255 -3.55 -6.19 5.61
N SER A 256 -4.41 -7.03 5.03
CA SER A 256 -4.16 -8.46 4.85
C SER A 256 -2.88 -8.75 4.06
N ARG A 257 -2.48 -7.88 3.13
CA ARG A 257 -1.38 -8.11 2.18
C ARG A 257 -0.28 -7.04 2.26
N LEU A 258 -0.31 -6.19 3.28
CA LEU A 258 0.52 -5.00 3.41
C LEU A 258 2.01 -5.29 3.18
N GLU A 259 2.55 -6.31 3.86
CA GLU A 259 3.97 -6.68 3.82
C GLU A 259 4.41 -7.17 2.44
N LEU A 260 3.47 -7.76 1.68
CA LEU A 260 3.69 -8.30 0.34
C LEU A 260 3.75 -7.21 -0.74
N LEU A 261 3.19 -6.03 -0.46
CA LEU A 261 2.96 -4.98 -1.47
C LEU A 261 3.78 -3.71 -1.21
N ILE A 262 3.94 -3.31 0.06
CA ILE A 262 4.38 -1.95 0.37
C ILE A 262 5.81 -1.63 -0.09
N ARG A 263 6.77 -2.58 0.01
CA ARG A 263 8.17 -2.33 -0.37
C ARG A 263 8.33 -2.01 -1.86
N ASP A 264 7.49 -2.64 -2.66
CA ASP A 264 7.40 -2.47 -4.10
C ASP A 264 6.73 -1.14 -4.46
N LEU A 265 5.60 -0.85 -3.81
CA LEU A 265 4.80 0.33 -4.07
C LEU A 265 5.41 1.62 -3.51
N VAL A 266 6.08 1.55 -2.37
CA VAL A 266 6.65 2.70 -1.64
C VAL A 266 8.07 2.33 -1.19
N PRO A 267 9.07 2.34 -2.10
CA PRO A 267 10.41 1.86 -1.78
C PRO A 267 11.17 2.79 -0.81
N ARG A 268 10.85 4.09 -0.81
CA ARG A 268 11.46 5.07 0.10
C ARG A 268 10.74 5.07 1.45
N ARG A 269 11.45 4.68 2.52
CA ARG A 269 10.88 4.57 3.89
C ARG A 269 10.44 5.90 4.51
N LEU A 270 10.99 7.00 4.03
CA LEU A 270 10.62 8.37 4.44
C LEU A 270 9.62 9.07 3.50
N ALA A 271 9.11 8.38 2.47
CA ALA A 271 8.02 8.93 1.67
C ALA A 271 6.80 9.23 2.55
N ARG A 272 6.09 10.32 2.27
CA ARG A 272 4.91 10.75 3.02
C ARG A 272 3.75 9.80 2.74
N ILE A 273 3.29 9.09 3.75
CA ILE A 273 2.19 8.12 3.66
C ILE A 273 1.01 8.62 4.50
N VAL A 274 -0.15 8.76 3.87
CA VAL A 274 -1.43 8.92 4.57
C VAL A 274 -2.25 7.66 4.36
N LEU A 275 -2.68 7.04 5.46
CA LEU A 275 -3.51 5.85 5.48
C LEU A 275 -4.98 6.24 5.64
N CYS A 276 -5.88 5.47 5.05
CA CYS A 276 -7.31 5.57 5.28
C CYS A 276 -7.96 4.19 5.30
N ASP A 277 -9.10 4.11 5.99
CA ASP A 277 -9.92 2.93 6.12
C ASP A 277 -11.42 3.31 6.17
N GLY A 278 -12.26 2.40 6.67
CA GLY A 278 -13.69 2.60 6.86
C GLY A 278 -14.07 3.00 8.28
N GLU A 279 -13.14 3.58 9.05
CA GLU A 279 -13.25 3.83 10.50
C GLU A 279 -13.36 2.55 11.35
N ASP A 280 -12.81 1.45 10.87
CA ASP A 280 -12.77 0.13 11.53
C ASP A 280 -11.42 -0.16 12.23
N GLY A 281 -10.49 0.80 12.21
CA GLY A 281 -9.20 0.73 12.90
C GLY A 281 -8.12 -0.04 12.12
N LEU A 282 -8.38 -0.40 10.86
CA LEU A 282 -7.39 -1.02 10.00
C LEU A 282 -6.22 -0.07 9.72
N ALA A 283 -6.45 1.23 9.59
CA ALA A 283 -5.43 2.23 9.29
C ALA A 283 -4.40 2.35 10.43
N ASP A 284 -4.82 2.37 11.69
CA ASP A 284 -3.90 2.40 12.84
C ASP A 284 -3.08 1.10 12.96
N ARG A 285 -3.71 -0.06 12.69
CA ARG A 285 -3.00 -1.35 12.64
C ARG A 285 -1.95 -1.39 11.53
N ALA A 286 -2.30 -0.89 10.34
CA ALA A 286 -1.38 -0.76 9.23
C ALA A 286 -0.23 0.20 9.56
N ALA A 287 -0.53 1.34 10.19
CA ALA A 287 0.49 2.31 10.62
C ALA A 287 1.51 1.68 11.57
N GLY A 288 1.05 0.92 12.57
CA GLY A 288 1.92 0.18 13.49
C GLY A 288 2.86 -0.79 12.76
N LYS A 289 2.32 -1.60 11.83
CA LYS A 289 3.13 -2.49 10.99
C LYS A 289 4.15 -1.73 10.15
N LEU A 290 3.73 -0.68 9.44
CA LEU A 290 4.62 0.12 8.61
C LEU A 290 5.75 0.76 9.44
N MET A 291 5.46 1.21 10.65
CA MET A 291 6.48 1.71 11.57
C MET A 291 7.47 0.61 11.96
N MET A 292 7.03 -0.59 12.32
CA MET A 292 7.96 -1.70 12.57
C MET A 292 8.77 -2.08 11.33
N MET A 293 8.25 -1.84 10.12
CA MET A 293 8.95 -2.07 8.86
C MET A 293 9.95 -0.95 8.48
N GLY A 294 10.10 0.09 9.30
CA GLY A 294 11.03 1.19 9.06
C GLY A 294 10.42 2.44 8.40
N TYR A 295 9.12 2.43 8.06
CA TYR A 295 8.47 3.65 7.58
C TYR A 295 8.24 4.63 8.74
N ARG A 296 8.47 5.93 8.53
CA ARG A 296 8.47 6.92 9.64
C ARG A 296 7.61 8.16 9.37
N ASN A 297 7.24 8.41 8.12
CA ASN A 297 6.41 9.55 7.74
C ASN A 297 4.97 9.11 7.47
N ILE A 298 4.24 8.78 8.53
CA ILE A 298 2.90 8.17 8.47
C ILE A 298 1.88 9.02 9.22
N ALA A 299 0.72 9.22 8.61
CA ALA A 299 -0.49 9.72 9.28
C ALA A 299 -1.74 8.93 8.84
N VAL A 300 -2.83 9.07 9.59
CA VAL A 300 -4.15 8.52 9.26
C VAL A 300 -5.12 9.66 8.94
N MET A 301 -5.89 9.52 7.86
CA MET A 301 -6.91 10.48 7.48
C MET A 301 -8.10 10.43 8.44
N ALA A 302 -8.43 11.57 9.05
CA ALA A 302 -9.55 11.69 9.97
C ALA A 302 -10.88 11.30 9.31
N GLY A 303 -11.62 10.38 9.96
CA GLY A 303 -12.88 9.85 9.44
C GLY A 303 -12.74 8.88 8.26
N GLY A 304 -11.51 8.50 7.89
CA GLY A 304 -11.27 7.61 6.75
C GLY A 304 -11.93 8.11 5.45
N VAL A 305 -12.40 7.17 4.63
CA VAL A 305 -13.07 7.53 3.37
C VAL A 305 -14.42 8.24 3.56
N GLN A 306 -15.08 8.04 4.70
CA GLN A 306 -16.33 8.75 5.03
C GLN A 306 -16.05 10.22 5.38
N GLY A 307 -14.95 10.49 6.08
CA GLY A 307 -14.45 11.84 6.32
C GLY A 307 -14.14 12.59 5.03
N TRP A 308 -13.55 11.90 4.04
CA TRP A 308 -13.32 12.46 2.70
C TRP A 308 -14.62 12.88 2.01
N ALA A 309 -15.63 11.99 2.01
CA ALA A 309 -16.95 12.30 1.44
C ALA A 309 -17.66 13.42 2.22
N ALA A 310 -17.61 13.40 3.55
CA ALA A 310 -18.21 14.41 4.42
C ALA A 310 -17.57 15.80 4.24
N ALA A 311 -16.30 15.85 3.83
CA ALA A 311 -15.61 17.07 3.42
C ALA A 311 -16.05 17.60 2.04
N GLY A 312 -16.93 16.90 1.35
CA GLY A 312 -17.47 17.28 0.03
C GLY A 312 -16.57 16.89 -1.15
N TYR A 313 -15.70 15.90 -0.97
CA TYR A 313 -14.81 15.41 -2.02
C TYR A 313 -15.35 14.12 -2.66
N GLU A 314 -15.04 13.90 -3.94
CA GLU A 314 -15.59 12.77 -4.68
C GLU A 314 -14.97 11.45 -4.23
N LEU A 315 -15.80 10.41 -4.17
CA LEU A 315 -15.37 9.03 -4.07
C LEU A 315 -15.64 8.32 -5.40
N PHE A 316 -14.69 7.51 -5.82
CA PHE A 316 -14.75 6.73 -7.05
C PHE A 316 -14.89 5.26 -6.71
N THR A 317 -15.74 4.54 -7.44
CA THR A 317 -15.79 3.07 -7.39
C THR A 317 -14.93 2.47 -8.51
N GLY A 318 -14.65 1.17 -8.43
CA GLY A 318 -13.85 0.42 -9.40
C GLY A 318 -12.39 0.29 -8.98
N VAL A 319 -11.56 -0.14 -9.92
CA VAL A 319 -10.10 -0.25 -9.77
C VAL A 319 -9.41 0.45 -10.92
N ASN A 320 -8.18 0.89 -10.70
CA ASN A 320 -7.35 1.62 -11.67
C ASN A 320 -8.07 2.85 -12.25
N VAL A 321 -8.83 3.53 -11.38
CA VAL A 321 -9.66 4.67 -11.76
C VAL A 321 -8.84 5.76 -12.47
N PRO A 322 -7.63 6.15 -12.01
CA PRO A 322 -6.82 7.15 -12.72
C PRO A 322 -6.54 6.79 -14.18
N SER A 323 -6.18 5.53 -14.46
CA SER A 323 -5.86 5.05 -15.80
C SER A 323 -7.11 4.99 -16.70
N LYS A 324 -8.25 4.54 -16.17
CA LYS A 324 -9.52 4.45 -16.92
C LYS A 324 -10.10 5.83 -17.22
N ALA A 325 -10.13 6.69 -16.20
CA ALA A 325 -10.46 8.10 -16.31
C ALA A 325 -9.64 8.81 -17.39
N PHE A 326 -8.33 8.57 -17.39
CA PHE A 326 -7.42 9.10 -18.40
C PHE A 326 -7.75 8.58 -19.80
N GLY A 327 -8.04 7.29 -19.95
CA GLY A 327 -8.46 6.69 -21.23
C GLY A 327 -9.70 7.37 -21.83
N GLU A 328 -10.74 7.59 -21.03
CA GLU A 328 -11.96 8.26 -21.49
C GLU A 328 -11.70 9.73 -21.89
N LEU A 329 -10.84 10.44 -21.14
CA LEU A 329 -10.43 11.80 -21.52
C LEU A 329 -9.63 11.83 -22.82
N VAL A 330 -8.80 10.81 -23.09
CA VAL A 330 -8.05 10.69 -24.36
C VAL A 330 -9.02 10.48 -25.52
N GLU A 331 -10.02 9.61 -25.39
CA GLU A 331 -11.05 9.44 -26.43
C GLU A 331 -11.74 10.76 -26.75
N HIS A 332 -12.22 11.46 -25.72
CA HIS A 332 -12.97 12.70 -25.86
C HIS A 332 -12.12 13.83 -26.46
N ARG A 333 -10.89 14.04 -25.97
CA ARG A 333 -10.03 15.16 -26.40
C ARG A 333 -9.36 14.91 -27.75
N CYS A 334 -8.89 13.68 -28.01
CA CYS A 334 -8.20 13.37 -29.26
C CYS A 334 -9.14 12.93 -30.40
N GLY A 335 -10.44 12.80 -30.13
CA GLY A 335 -11.43 12.28 -31.07
C GLY A 335 -11.02 10.91 -31.58
N THR A 336 -10.63 10.01 -30.68
CA THR A 336 -10.14 8.67 -31.03
C THR A 336 -11.26 7.89 -31.74
N PRO A 337 -11.09 7.50 -33.02
CA PRO A 337 -12.13 6.80 -33.75
C PRO A 337 -12.44 5.44 -33.13
N HIS A 338 -13.71 5.05 -33.17
CA HIS A 338 -14.16 3.73 -32.77
C HIS A 338 -15.06 3.09 -33.84
N ILE A 339 -15.19 1.77 -33.77
CA ILE A 339 -16.08 0.97 -34.61
C ILE A 339 -16.95 0.07 -33.75
N ALA A 340 -18.26 0.06 -34.02
CA ALA A 340 -19.20 -0.82 -33.33
C ALA A 340 -18.99 -2.29 -33.74
N ALA A 341 -19.22 -3.22 -32.81
CA ALA A 341 -19.00 -4.66 -33.02
C ALA A 341 -19.74 -5.22 -34.26
N ALA A 342 -21.01 -4.85 -34.45
CA ALA A 342 -21.81 -5.29 -35.59
C ALA A 342 -21.28 -4.78 -36.94
N GLU A 343 -20.75 -3.54 -36.98
CA GLU A 343 -20.17 -2.95 -38.19
C GLU A 343 -18.81 -3.58 -38.50
N LEU A 344 -17.97 -3.82 -37.49
CA LEU A 344 -16.72 -4.57 -37.69
C LEU A 344 -17.02 -5.97 -38.23
N LYS A 345 -17.98 -6.68 -37.63
CA LYS A 345 -18.40 -8.02 -38.11
C LYS A 345 -18.82 -8.00 -39.57
N LYS A 346 -19.61 -7.00 -39.98
CA LYS A 346 -20.04 -6.83 -41.38
C LYS A 346 -18.86 -6.65 -42.34
N ARG A 347 -17.84 -5.88 -41.96
CA ARG A 347 -16.62 -5.67 -42.76
C ARG A 347 -15.79 -6.94 -42.89
N LEU A 348 -15.65 -7.69 -41.79
CA LEU A 348 -14.99 -9.00 -41.81
C LEU A 348 -15.73 -9.98 -42.73
N ASP A 349 -17.05 -10.02 -42.65
CA ASP A 349 -17.89 -10.89 -43.51
C ASP A 349 -17.84 -10.49 -44.99
N ALA A 350 -17.61 -9.20 -45.27
CA ALA A 350 -17.39 -8.69 -46.61
C ALA A 350 -15.97 -8.97 -47.15
N GLY A 351 -15.06 -9.50 -46.34
CA GLY A 351 -13.67 -9.78 -46.72
C GLY A 351 -12.81 -8.52 -46.83
N GLU A 352 -13.16 -7.44 -46.13
CA GLU A 352 -12.32 -6.23 -46.08
C GLU A 352 -10.96 -6.52 -45.40
N GLU A 353 -9.94 -5.77 -45.79
CA GLU A 353 -8.59 -5.90 -45.24
C GLU A 353 -8.51 -5.27 -43.83
N VAL A 354 -8.68 -6.10 -42.80
CA VAL A 354 -8.69 -5.68 -41.40
C VAL A 354 -7.62 -6.45 -40.59
N LEU A 355 -6.80 -5.71 -39.84
CA LEU A 355 -5.94 -6.24 -38.79
C LEU A 355 -6.55 -5.95 -37.43
N ILE A 356 -6.93 -6.99 -36.68
CA ILE A 356 -7.43 -6.86 -35.31
C ILE A 356 -6.32 -7.25 -34.33
N VAL A 357 -6.01 -6.36 -33.38
CA VAL A 357 -4.99 -6.58 -32.35
C VAL A 357 -5.56 -6.39 -30.94
N ASP A 358 -5.34 -7.38 -30.08
CA ASP A 358 -5.78 -7.33 -28.68
C ASP A 358 -4.68 -6.77 -27.78
N SER A 359 -4.98 -5.62 -27.16
CA SER A 359 -4.03 -4.85 -26.35
C SER A 359 -3.87 -5.33 -24.92
N ARG A 360 -4.53 -6.43 -24.55
CA ARG A 360 -4.48 -7.02 -23.20
C ARG A 360 -3.28 -7.97 -23.03
N PRO A 361 -2.94 -8.37 -21.80
CA PRO A 361 -2.02 -9.47 -21.54
C PRO A 361 -2.54 -10.80 -22.11
N LEU A 362 -1.61 -11.65 -22.53
CA LEU A 362 -1.90 -12.97 -23.10
C LEU A 362 -2.88 -13.83 -22.27
N PRO A 363 -2.81 -13.88 -20.92
CA PRO A 363 -3.81 -14.63 -20.14
C PRO A 363 -5.25 -14.13 -20.34
N GLU A 364 -5.47 -12.83 -20.51
CA GLU A 364 -6.81 -12.27 -20.79
C GLU A 364 -7.27 -12.57 -22.22
N PHE A 365 -6.36 -12.51 -23.21
CA PHE A 365 -6.64 -12.89 -24.60
C PHE A 365 -6.99 -14.39 -24.71
N ARG A 366 -6.25 -15.24 -24.00
CA ARG A 366 -6.50 -16.69 -23.94
C ARG A 366 -7.84 -17.03 -23.33
N ASN A 367 -8.27 -16.28 -22.31
CA ASN A 367 -9.57 -16.49 -21.68
C ASN A 367 -10.73 -16.24 -22.67
N MET A 368 -10.65 -15.15 -23.43
CA MET A 368 -11.61 -14.82 -24.48
C MET A 368 -11.04 -13.79 -25.46
N SER A 369 -11.31 -13.91 -26.76
CA SER A 369 -10.81 -12.98 -27.79
C SER A 369 -11.75 -12.82 -28.99
N ILE A 370 -11.61 -11.72 -29.72
CA ILE A 370 -12.37 -11.47 -30.96
C ILE A 370 -11.91 -12.46 -32.05
N PRO A 371 -12.81 -13.09 -32.81
CA PRO A 371 -12.42 -13.95 -33.93
C PRO A 371 -11.48 -13.24 -34.92
N GLY A 372 -10.31 -13.84 -35.17
CA GLY A 372 -9.29 -13.30 -36.09
C GLY A 372 -8.35 -12.26 -35.47
N ALA A 373 -8.53 -11.88 -34.21
CA ALA A 373 -7.59 -11.01 -33.50
C ALA A 373 -6.27 -11.71 -33.17
N LEU A 374 -5.18 -10.94 -33.15
CA LEU A 374 -3.85 -11.35 -32.72
C LEU A 374 -3.51 -10.71 -31.37
N ASP A 375 -2.86 -11.44 -30.47
CA ASP A 375 -2.35 -10.91 -29.20
C ASP A 375 -1.22 -9.90 -29.46
N CYS A 376 -1.38 -8.67 -28.95
CA CYS A 376 -0.38 -7.61 -29.05
C CYS A 376 -0.56 -6.61 -27.88
N PRO A 377 -0.03 -6.92 -26.69
CA PRO A 377 -0.16 -6.09 -25.49
C PRO A 377 0.17 -4.61 -25.76
N GLY A 378 -0.51 -3.68 -25.11
CA GLY A 378 -0.55 -2.26 -25.52
C GLY A 378 0.79 -1.59 -25.88
N ALA A 379 1.86 -1.81 -25.11
CA ALA A 379 3.18 -1.23 -25.40
C ALA A 379 3.87 -1.84 -26.64
N GLU A 380 3.49 -3.05 -27.03
CA GLU A 380 3.99 -3.77 -28.20
C GLU A 380 3.38 -3.26 -29.52
N LEU A 381 2.29 -2.49 -29.48
CA LEU A 381 1.53 -2.10 -30.68
C LEU A 381 2.40 -1.35 -31.71
N VAL A 382 3.09 -0.28 -31.29
CA VAL A 382 3.99 0.49 -32.19
C VAL A 382 5.23 -0.33 -32.56
N TYR A 383 5.67 -1.24 -31.68
CA TYR A 383 6.80 -2.14 -31.93
C TYR A 383 6.49 -3.17 -33.03
N ARG A 384 5.26 -3.71 -33.10
CA ARG A 384 4.92 -4.85 -33.97
C ARG A 384 4.03 -4.52 -35.16
N VAL A 385 3.02 -3.66 -34.99
CA VAL A 385 2.00 -3.39 -36.03
C VAL A 385 2.61 -2.85 -37.34
N PRO A 386 3.55 -1.88 -37.34
CA PRO A 386 4.05 -1.29 -38.59
C PRO A 386 4.67 -2.28 -39.58
N ASP A 387 5.24 -3.39 -39.12
CA ASP A 387 5.86 -4.42 -39.96
C ASP A 387 4.84 -5.45 -40.49
N ARG A 388 3.57 -5.32 -40.10
CA ARG A 388 2.51 -6.30 -40.36
C ARG A 388 1.35 -5.74 -41.18
N LEU A 389 1.40 -4.47 -41.57
CA LEU A 389 0.39 -3.82 -42.40
C LEU A 389 0.64 -4.12 -43.88
N PRO A 390 -0.26 -4.83 -44.57
CA PRO A 390 -0.11 -5.13 -46.00
C PRO A 390 -0.15 -3.89 -46.89
N SER A 391 -0.93 -2.88 -46.50
CA SER A 391 -1.14 -1.65 -47.27
C SER A 391 -1.42 -0.45 -46.34
N PRO A 392 -1.32 0.80 -46.82
CA PRO A 392 -1.78 1.96 -46.07
C PRO A 392 -3.32 2.01 -45.93
N GLU A 393 -4.07 1.23 -46.71
CA GLU A 393 -5.53 1.13 -46.65
C GLU A 393 -6.01 0.12 -45.59
N THR A 394 -5.14 -0.77 -45.09
CA THR A 394 -5.48 -1.76 -44.06
C THR A 394 -6.12 -1.08 -42.85
N LEU A 395 -7.35 -1.49 -42.50
CA LEU A 395 -8.01 -1.04 -41.28
C LEU A 395 -7.38 -1.74 -40.07
N VAL A 396 -6.85 -0.95 -39.13
CA VAL A 396 -6.34 -1.47 -37.85
C VAL A 396 -7.39 -1.25 -36.78
N VAL A 397 -7.86 -2.34 -36.17
CA VAL A 397 -8.76 -2.29 -35.02
C VAL A 397 -8.05 -2.78 -33.78
N VAL A 398 -7.94 -1.92 -32.77
CA VAL A 398 -7.40 -2.30 -31.46
C VAL A 398 -8.55 -2.66 -30.53
N ASN A 399 -8.52 -3.84 -29.91
CA ASN A 399 -9.52 -4.23 -28.90
C ASN A 399 -8.91 -4.43 -27.51
N CYS A 400 -9.79 -4.44 -26.51
CA CYS A 400 -9.54 -4.96 -25.18
C CYS A 400 -10.82 -5.63 -24.64
N ALA A 401 -10.98 -5.75 -23.33
CA ALA A 401 -12.18 -6.30 -22.71
C ALA A 401 -13.34 -5.28 -22.68
N GLY A 402 -13.02 -4.02 -22.37
CA GLY A 402 -13.94 -2.89 -22.32
C GLY A 402 -13.46 -1.77 -23.25
N ARG A 403 -13.07 -0.62 -22.69
CA ARG A 403 -12.78 0.60 -23.47
C ARG A 403 -11.35 1.12 -23.35
N THR A 404 -10.82 1.18 -22.12
CA THR A 404 -9.58 1.91 -21.80
C THR A 404 -8.37 1.54 -22.68
N ARG A 405 -7.96 0.25 -22.70
CA ARG A 405 -6.74 -0.16 -23.43
C ARG A 405 -6.88 -0.07 -24.95
N SER A 406 -8.07 -0.27 -25.50
CA SER A 406 -8.30 -0.11 -26.95
C SER A 406 -8.20 1.35 -27.37
N ILE A 407 -8.74 2.30 -26.57
CA ILE A 407 -8.57 3.74 -26.81
C ILE A 407 -7.09 4.11 -26.79
N ILE A 408 -6.39 3.77 -25.71
CA ILE A 408 -4.95 4.10 -25.55
C ILE A 408 -4.11 3.46 -26.65
N GLY A 409 -4.38 2.19 -27.00
CA GLY A 409 -3.66 1.49 -28.04
C GLY A 409 -3.89 2.07 -29.44
N ALA A 410 -5.15 2.35 -29.80
CA ALA A 410 -5.49 3.01 -31.06
C ALA A 410 -4.84 4.40 -31.15
N GLN A 411 -4.95 5.19 -30.08
CA GLN A 411 -4.33 6.51 -30.03
C GLN A 411 -2.79 6.45 -30.02
N SER A 412 -2.18 5.37 -29.52
CA SER A 412 -0.72 5.16 -29.58
C SER A 412 -0.25 5.04 -31.04
N LEU A 413 -0.93 4.22 -31.85
CA LEU A 413 -0.63 4.07 -33.27
C LEU A 413 -0.85 5.38 -34.06
N ARG A 414 -1.91 6.14 -33.71
CA ARG A 414 -2.17 7.46 -34.31
C ARG A 414 -1.13 8.50 -33.91
N ASN A 415 -0.73 8.53 -32.64
CA ASN A 415 0.31 9.43 -32.14
C ASN A 415 1.66 9.16 -32.77
N ALA A 416 1.95 7.88 -33.05
CA ALA A 416 3.12 7.44 -33.81
C ALA A 416 3.11 7.90 -35.28
N GLY A 417 1.94 8.29 -35.83
CA GLY A 417 1.83 8.82 -37.19
C GLY A 417 1.70 7.75 -38.27
N LEU A 418 1.13 6.58 -37.93
CA LEU A 418 0.76 5.60 -38.95
C LEU A 418 -0.32 6.18 -39.88
N PRO A 419 -0.20 5.99 -41.21
CA PRO A 419 -1.15 6.53 -42.19
C PRO A 419 -2.46 5.75 -42.26
N ASN A 420 -2.49 4.53 -41.70
CA ASN A 420 -3.62 3.61 -41.76
C ASN A 420 -4.86 4.16 -41.05
N PRO A 421 -6.07 3.80 -41.51
CA PRO A 421 -7.27 3.99 -40.71
C PRO A 421 -7.16 3.12 -39.44
N ILE A 422 -7.16 3.78 -38.29
CA ILE A 422 -6.99 3.14 -36.98
C ILE A 422 -8.20 3.46 -36.11
N MET A 423 -8.81 2.43 -35.53
CA MET A 423 -10.00 2.54 -34.69
C MET A 423 -9.87 1.67 -33.44
N ALA A 424 -10.49 2.10 -32.34
CA ALA A 424 -10.76 1.24 -31.20
C ALA A 424 -12.03 0.40 -31.46
N LEU A 425 -12.05 -0.88 -31.05
CA LEU A 425 -13.30 -1.63 -30.98
C LEU A 425 -14.14 -1.08 -29.82
N GLU A 426 -15.32 -0.58 -30.14
CA GLU A 426 -16.23 -0.02 -29.16
C GLU A 426 -16.64 -1.08 -28.14
N ASN A 427 -16.36 -0.81 -26.85
CA ASN A 427 -16.66 -1.68 -25.70
C ASN A 427 -16.02 -3.09 -25.75
N GLY A 428 -15.06 -3.34 -26.65
CA GLY A 428 -14.21 -4.52 -26.64
C GLY A 428 -14.96 -5.85 -26.73
N THR A 429 -14.44 -6.89 -26.05
CA THR A 429 -15.08 -8.21 -26.00
C THR A 429 -16.44 -8.18 -25.31
N MET A 430 -16.66 -7.28 -24.34
CA MET A 430 -17.98 -7.10 -23.72
C MET A 430 -19.01 -6.59 -24.74
N GLY A 431 -18.65 -5.59 -25.54
CA GLY A 431 -19.51 -5.08 -26.62
C GLY A 431 -19.81 -6.14 -27.69
N TRP A 432 -18.83 -7.00 -27.98
CA TRP A 432 -18.99 -8.12 -28.92
C TRP A 432 -20.02 -9.15 -28.42
N GLU A 433 -19.93 -9.60 -27.17
CA GLU A 433 -20.93 -10.51 -26.56
C GLU A 433 -22.31 -9.85 -26.47
N LEU A 434 -22.39 -8.58 -26.08
CA LEU A 434 -23.65 -7.82 -25.99
C LEU A 434 -24.32 -7.65 -27.36
N ALA A 435 -23.55 -7.64 -28.44
CA ALA A 435 -24.06 -7.67 -29.80
C ALA A 435 -24.53 -9.07 -30.27
N GLY A 436 -24.47 -10.08 -29.39
CA GLY A 436 -24.83 -11.47 -29.69
C GLY A 436 -23.80 -12.20 -30.56
N LEU A 437 -22.56 -11.70 -30.62
CA LEU A 437 -21.48 -12.28 -31.42
C LEU A 437 -20.61 -13.22 -30.57
N GLU A 438 -20.13 -14.30 -31.19
CA GLU A 438 -19.33 -15.31 -30.52
C GLU A 438 -17.85 -14.89 -30.35
N LEU A 439 -17.30 -15.13 -29.16
CA LEU A 439 -15.89 -14.96 -28.85
C LEU A 439 -15.13 -16.30 -28.98
N MET A 440 -13.85 -16.22 -29.31
CA MET A 440 -12.93 -17.36 -29.26
C MET A 440 -12.39 -17.55 -27.85
N ARG A 441 -11.94 -18.77 -27.53
CA ARG A 441 -11.27 -19.12 -26.25
C ARG A 441 -10.03 -19.97 -26.51
N GLY A 442 -9.07 -19.96 -25.58
CA GLY A 442 -7.85 -20.76 -25.64
C GLY A 442 -6.84 -20.33 -26.71
N ARG A 443 -6.99 -19.12 -27.26
CA ARG A 443 -6.12 -18.59 -28.32
C ARG A 443 -4.82 -18.03 -27.75
N GLU A 444 -3.73 -18.20 -28.49
CA GLU A 444 -2.37 -17.77 -28.08
C GLU A 444 -1.54 -17.20 -29.25
N ASP A 445 -2.19 -16.91 -30.37
CA ASP A 445 -1.56 -16.36 -31.56
C ASP A 445 -1.15 -14.90 -31.36
N MET A 446 0.13 -14.73 -31.02
CA MET A 446 0.77 -13.44 -30.85
C MET A 446 1.18 -12.83 -32.20
N LEU A 447 0.99 -11.53 -32.35
CA LEU A 447 1.56 -10.78 -33.46
C LEU A 447 3.09 -10.93 -33.43
N PRO A 448 3.75 -11.43 -34.50
CA PRO A 448 5.18 -11.75 -34.41
C PRO A 448 6.07 -10.52 -34.21
N ARG A 449 7.26 -10.72 -33.65
CA ARG A 449 8.29 -9.68 -33.56
C ARG A 449 8.59 -9.06 -34.95
N PRO A 450 8.94 -7.77 -35.02
CA PRO A 450 9.25 -7.12 -36.27
C PRO A 450 10.53 -7.67 -36.90
N SER A 451 10.61 -7.60 -38.23
CA SER A 451 11.86 -7.74 -38.98
C SER A 451 12.87 -6.66 -38.59
N SER A 452 14.15 -6.79 -38.98
CA SER A 452 15.13 -5.73 -38.72
C SER A 452 14.77 -4.40 -39.39
N GLN A 453 14.05 -4.43 -40.52
CA GLN A 453 13.53 -3.22 -41.17
C GLN A 453 12.33 -2.66 -40.41
N GLY A 454 11.40 -3.53 -39.98
CA GLY A 454 10.27 -3.18 -39.15
C GLY A 454 10.68 -2.54 -37.83
N LEU A 455 11.73 -3.06 -37.19
CA LEU A 455 12.28 -2.50 -35.95
C LEU A 455 12.78 -1.07 -36.17
N ARG A 456 13.59 -0.83 -37.21
CA ARG A 456 14.04 0.54 -37.53
C ARG A 456 12.87 1.48 -37.77
N ARG A 457 11.84 1.00 -38.48
CA ARG A 457 10.62 1.79 -38.70
C ARG A 457 9.89 2.09 -37.39
N ALA A 458 9.76 1.12 -36.49
CA ALA A 458 9.16 1.32 -35.19
C ALA A 458 9.96 2.30 -34.31
N GLN A 459 11.29 2.26 -34.37
CA GLN A 459 12.17 3.20 -33.69
C GLN A 459 12.02 4.63 -34.21
N GLU A 460 11.95 4.84 -35.52
CA GLU A 460 11.67 6.16 -36.12
C GLU A 460 10.32 6.74 -35.64
N LEU A 461 9.30 5.89 -35.57
CA LEU A 461 7.97 6.27 -35.07
C LEU A 461 8.01 6.64 -33.58
N ALA A 462 8.70 5.83 -32.77
CA ALA A 462 8.92 6.13 -31.35
C ALA A 462 9.73 7.43 -31.16
N ASP A 463 10.77 7.68 -31.95
CA ASP A 463 11.55 8.92 -31.87
C ASP A 463 10.68 10.16 -32.17
N ALA A 464 9.76 10.07 -33.15
CA ALA A 464 8.80 11.13 -33.43
C ALA A 464 7.84 11.36 -32.24
N VAL A 465 7.39 10.30 -31.57
CA VAL A 465 6.60 10.38 -30.33
C VAL A 465 7.42 11.01 -29.21
N ALA A 466 8.68 10.58 -29.02
CA ALA A 466 9.57 11.13 -28.02
C ALA A 466 9.74 12.65 -28.18
N GLN A 467 9.95 13.11 -29.43
CA GLN A 467 10.04 14.54 -29.74
C GLN A 467 8.72 15.26 -29.46
N ARG A 468 7.58 14.69 -29.88
CA ARG A 468 6.25 15.30 -29.71
C ARG A 468 5.88 15.52 -28.25
N PHE A 469 6.22 14.56 -27.39
CA PHE A 469 5.83 14.57 -25.97
C PHE A 469 6.97 14.93 -25.02
N GLY A 470 8.15 15.29 -25.54
CA GLY A 470 9.29 15.73 -24.74
C GLY A 470 9.89 14.62 -23.84
N ILE A 471 9.91 13.38 -24.33
CA ILE A 471 10.37 12.22 -23.57
C ILE A 471 11.88 12.28 -23.38
N GLN A 472 12.31 12.27 -22.12
CA GLN A 472 13.70 12.38 -21.75
C GLN A 472 14.36 11.00 -21.71
N ARG A 473 15.57 10.91 -22.26
CA ARG A 473 16.44 9.74 -22.15
C ARG A 473 17.57 10.03 -21.17
N ILE A 474 18.00 9.02 -20.43
CA ILE A 474 19.12 9.12 -19.48
C ILE A 474 20.17 8.04 -19.75
N ASP A 475 21.42 8.37 -19.44
CA ASP A 475 22.54 7.44 -19.49
C ASP A 475 22.78 6.73 -18.15
N ASP A 476 23.79 5.85 -18.10
CA ASP A 476 24.17 5.12 -16.89
C ASP A 476 24.66 6.04 -15.76
N ALA A 477 25.29 7.18 -16.11
CA ALA A 477 25.78 8.14 -15.11
C ALA A 477 24.62 8.83 -14.40
N ALA A 478 23.60 9.25 -15.15
CA ALA A 478 22.37 9.80 -14.62
C ALA A 478 21.59 8.76 -13.79
N LEU A 479 21.49 7.51 -14.26
CA LEU A 479 20.85 6.43 -13.49
C LEU A 479 21.60 6.16 -12.17
N ALA A 480 22.93 6.12 -12.18
CA ALA A 480 23.73 5.94 -10.97
C ALA A 480 23.53 7.08 -9.97
N ARG A 481 23.46 8.34 -10.45
CA ARG A 481 23.09 9.49 -9.62
C ARG A 481 21.70 9.31 -9.01
N PHE A 482 20.72 8.91 -9.81
CA PHE A 482 19.35 8.70 -9.32
C PHE A 482 19.28 7.60 -8.26
N LYS A 483 20.03 6.50 -8.42
CA LYS A 483 20.15 5.45 -7.39
C LYS A 483 20.78 5.98 -6.09
N GLY A 484 21.80 6.84 -6.20
CA GLY A 484 22.42 7.50 -5.04
C GLY A 484 21.52 8.49 -4.30
N GLU A 485 20.43 8.95 -4.94
CA GLU A 485 19.44 9.87 -4.38
C GLU A 485 18.21 9.14 -3.81
N ALA A 486 18.12 7.81 -3.91
CA ALA A 486 16.90 7.03 -3.63
C ALA A 486 16.34 7.21 -2.20
N GLU A 487 17.21 7.51 -1.22
CA GLU A 487 16.80 7.81 0.17
C GLU A 487 16.09 9.17 0.30
N ARG A 488 16.32 10.10 -0.64
CA ARG A 488 15.76 11.46 -0.65
C ARG A 488 14.68 11.66 -1.71
N ARG A 489 14.66 10.84 -2.75
CA ARG A 489 13.71 10.90 -3.87
C ARG A 489 13.34 9.49 -4.27
N THR A 490 12.05 9.20 -4.32
CA THR A 490 11.57 7.87 -4.71
C THR A 490 11.93 7.59 -6.17
N LEU A 491 12.59 6.45 -6.40
CA LEU A 491 12.98 5.98 -7.73
C LEU A 491 12.28 4.65 -8.04
N TYR A 492 11.48 4.65 -9.10
CA TYR A 492 10.97 3.43 -9.71
C TYR A 492 11.81 3.07 -10.92
N LEU A 493 12.36 1.86 -10.93
CA LEU A 493 13.09 1.28 -12.05
C LEU A 493 12.25 0.15 -12.65
N LEU A 494 11.67 0.37 -13.82
CA LEU A 494 10.60 -0.47 -14.36
C LEU A 494 10.98 -1.02 -15.73
N ASP A 495 11.02 -2.35 -15.86
CA ASP A 495 11.19 -3.04 -17.14
C ASP A 495 9.83 -3.19 -17.80
N VAL A 496 9.63 -2.53 -18.94
CA VAL A 496 8.34 -2.45 -19.63
C VAL A 496 8.13 -3.54 -20.68
N ARG A 497 9.07 -4.47 -20.80
CA ARG A 497 8.99 -5.62 -21.71
C ARG A 497 8.04 -6.69 -21.15
N SER A 498 7.88 -7.79 -21.88
CA SER A 498 7.07 -8.92 -21.40
C SER A 498 7.66 -9.55 -20.13
N PRO A 499 6.82 -10.14 -19.25
CA PRO A 499 7.31 -10.88 -18.08
C PRO A 499 8.30 -12.00 -18.44
N GLU A 500 8.12 -12.62 -19.60
CA GLU A 500 9.01 -13.67 -20.11
C GLU A 500 10.39 -13.11 -20.49
N GLU A 501 10.45 -11.94 -21.14
CA GLU A 501 11.71 -11.25 -21.46
C GLU A 501 12.42 -10.77 -20.19
N TYR A 502 11.67 -10.26 -19.21
CA TYR A 502 12.20 -9.89 -17.91
C TYR A 502 12.82 -11.10 -17.20
N ALA A 503 12.08 -12.21 -17.09
CA ALA A 503 12.57 -13.42 -16.44
C ALA A 503 13.77 -14.03 -17.19
N ALA A 504 13.83 -13.90 -18.51
CA ALA A 504 14.95 -14.34 -19.32
C ALA A 504 16.22 -13.51 -19.10
N GLY A 505 16.11 -12.27 -18.62
CA GLY A 505 17.24 -11.41 -18.29
C GLY A 505 16.84 -9.94 -18.16
N HIS A 506 17.05 -9.33 -16.99
CA HIS A 506 16.69 -7.95 -16.70
C HIS A 506 17.77 -7.22 -15.89
N PHE A 507 17.66 -5.90 -15.80
CA PHE A 507 18.59 -5.07 -15.05
C PHE A 507 18.38 -5.22 -13.54
N ALA A 508 19.46 -5.35 -12.77
CA ALA A 508 19.36 -5.57 -11.32
C ALA A 508 18.60 -4.45 -10.59
N GLY A 509 17.61 -4.84 -9.78
CA GLY A 509 16.71 -3.96 -9.04
C GLY A 509 15.62 -3.31 -9.90
N ALA A 510 15.47 -3.71 -11.17
CA ALA A 510 14.32 -3.33 -11.98
C ALA A 510 13.14 -4.27 -11.69
N ARG A 511 11.93 -3.72 -11.58
CA ARG A 511 10.69 -4.49 -11.43
C ARG A 511 10.04 -4.71 -12.80
N SER A 512 9.46 -5.89 -13.02
CA SER A 512 8.65 -6.14 -14.22
C SER A 512 7.37 -5.31 -14.16
N ALA A 513 7.16 -4.45 -15.14
CA ALA A 513 5.96 -3.63 -15.30
C ALA A 513 5.62 -3.48 -16.79
N PRO A 514 5.09 -4.53 -17.44
CA PRO A 514 4.81 -4.53 -18.88
C PRO A 514 4.06 -3.27 -19.29
N GLY A 515 4.57 -2.54 -20.29
CA GLY A 515 4.20 -1.12 -20.46
C GLY A 515 2.70 -0.85 -20.63
N GLY A 516 1.99 -1.74 -21.33
CA GLY A 516 0.53 -1.66 -21.45
C GLY A 516 -0.20 -1.79 -20.10
N GLN A 517 0.28 -2.67 -19.21
CA GLN A 517 -0.26 -2.84 -17.86
C GLN A 517 0.16 -1.69 -16.94
N LEU A 518 1.37 -1.17 -17.10
CA LEU A 518 1.81 0.01 -16.35
C LEU A 518 0.92 1.23 -16.64
N VAL A 519 0.48 1.43 -17.88
CA VAL A 519 -0.47 2.49 -18.22
C VAL A 519 -1.90 2.16 -17.78
N GLN A 520 -2.33 0.90 -17.90
CA GLN A 520 -3.68 0.46 -17.52
C GLN A 520 -3.93 0.45 -16.01
N ALA A 521 -2.90 0.18 -15.21
CA ALA A 521 -2.98 -0.03 -13.78
C ALA A 521 -1.80 0.64 -13.09
N THR A 522 -1.58 1.93 -13.37
CA THR A 522 -0.41 2.67 -12.87
C THR A 522 -0.30 2.62 -11.35
N ASP A 523 -1.45 2.66 -10.69
CA ASP A 523 -1.62 2.58 -9.24
C ASP A 523 -1.15 1.25 -8.62
N ALA A 524 -1.03 0.16 -9.41
CA ALA A 524 -0.51 -1.13 -8.97
C ALA A 524 1.02 -1.23 -9.05
N TYR A 525 1.69 -0.28 -9.72
CA TYR A 525 3.14 -0.28 -9.90
C TYR A 525 3.83 0.89 -9.20
N ILE A 526 3.16 2.06 -9.19
CA ILE A 526 3.71 3.34 -8.77
C ILE A 526 2.71 4.03 -7.82
N ALA A 527 3.01 4.02 -6.52
CA ALA A 527 2.12 4.62 -5.51
C ALA A 527 2.55 6.02 -5.06
N THR A 528 3.84 6.35 -5.17
CA THR A 528 4.36 7.64 -4.71
C THR A 528 4.19 8.68 -5.79
N ARG A 529 3.20 9.56 -5.64
CA ARG A 529 2.96 10.67 -6.56
C ARG A 529 4.21 11.55 -6.64
N ASN A 530 4.51 12.08 -7.83
CA ASN A 530 5.68 12.94 -8.09
C ASN A 530 7.05 12.26 -7.89
N ALA A 531 7.07 10.94 -7.76
CA ALA A 531 8.30 10.16 -7.80
C ALA A 531 8.97 10.21 -9.18
N ARG A 532 10.23 9.78 -9.19
CA ARG A 532 11.04 9.61 -10.39
C ARG A 532 10.85 8.21 -10.96
N ILE A 533 10.62 8.13 -12.27
CA ILE A 533 10.35 6.88 -12.98
C ILE A 533 11.38 6.71 -14.09
N VAL A 534 12.04 5.56 -14.13
CA VAL A 534 12.95 5.15 -15.20
C VAL A 534 12.42 3.87 -15.83
N LEU A 535 12.11 3.94 -17.12
CA LEU A 535 11.63 2.82 -17.92
C LEU A 535 12.78 2.17 -18.69
N ILE A 536 12.77 0.85 -18.75
CA ILE A 536 13.78 0.03 -19.43
C ILE A 536 13.08 -0.82 -20.48
N ASP A 537 13.61 -0.80 -21.70
CA ASP A 537 13.33 -1.76 -22.76
C ASP A 537 14.65 -2.20 -23.44
N ASP A 538 14.58 -2.98 -24.52
CA ASP A 538 15.74 -3.38 -25.32
C ASP A 538 15.57 -3.10 -26.82
N ASP A 539 14.46 -2.47 -27.20
CA ASP A 539 14.07 -2.14 -28.57
C ASP A 539 14.01 -0.62 -28.85
N GLY A 540 13.97 0.22 -27.82
CA GLY A 540 13.87 1.67 -27.94
C GLY A 540 12.48 2.20 -28.32
N VAL A 541 11.45 1.35 -28.31
CA VAL A 541 10.06 1.69 -28.69
C VAL A 541 9.15 1.61 -27.46
N ARG A 542 9.11 0.45 -26.78
CA ARG A 542 8.16 0.18 -25.69
C ARG A 542 8.28 1.16 -24.52
N GLY A 543 9.51 1.49 -24.12
CA GLY A 543 9.83 2.47 -23.08
C GLY A 543 9.36 3.87 -23.46
N VAL A 544 9.62 4.30 -24.69
CA VAL A 544 9.20 5.62 -25.19
C VAL A 544 7.67 5.73 -25.24
N MET A 545 6.99 4.73 -25.79
CA MET A 545 5.53 4.74 -25.89
C MET A 545 4.88 4.76 -24.50
N THR A 546 5.39 3.97 -23.56
CA THR A 546 4.92 3.94 -22.18
C THR A 546 5.17 5.28 -21.48
N ALA A 547 6.37 5.85 -21.62
CA ALA A 547 6.71 7.15 -21.05
C ALA A 547 5.79 8.27 -21.58
N SER A 548 5.43 8.22 -22.86
CA SER A 548 4.52 9.21 -23.47
C SER A 548 3.17 9.28 -22.77
N TRP A 549 2.65 8.15 -22.30
CA TRP A 549 1.40 8.11 -21.55
C TRP A 549 1.57 8.56 -20.11
N LEU A 550 2.62 8.14 -19.41
CA LEU A 550 2.87 8.57 -18.04
C LEU A 550 3.06 10.09 -17.94
N VAL A 551 3.78 10.72 -18.89
CA VAL A 551 3.92 12.19 -18.93
C VAL A 551 2.55 12.86 -19.12
N GLN A 552 1.71 12.33 -20.02
CA GLN A 552 0.35 12.84 -20.23
C GLN A 552 -0.57 12.58 -19.02
N MET A 553 -0.32 11.54 -18.23
CA MET A 553 -0.99 11.31 -16.95
C MET A 553 -0.48 12.24 -15.83
N GLY A 554 0.44 13.15 -16.14
CA GLY A 554 0.90 14.19 -15.21
C GLY A 554 2.02 13.73 -14.28
N TRP A 555 2.77 12.69 -14.64
CA TRP A 555 4.00 12.31 -13.95
C TRP A 555 5.14 13.27 -14.34
N PRO A 556 5.76 13.97 -13.37
CA PRO A 556 6.69 15.06 -13.67
C PRO A 556 8.09 14.58 -14.09
N GLU A 557 8.51 13.40 -13.63
CA GLU A 557 9.85 12.85 -13.84
C GLU A 557 9.77 11.43 -14.42
N VAL A 558 9.67 11.35 -15.76
CA VAL A 558 9.64 10.08 -16.49
C VAL A 558 10.79 10.04 -17.49
N TYR A 559 11.61 9.00 -17.39
CA TYR A 559 12.82 8.82 -18.19
C TYR A 559 12.84 7.45 -18.86
N VAL A 560 13.50 7.35 -20.01
CA VAL A 560 13.84 6.07 -20.66
C VAL A 560 15.34 5.84 -20.59
N LEU A 561 15.78 4.65 -20.18
CA LEU A 561 17.20 4.32 -20.12
C LEU A 561 17.79 4.14 -21.53
N GLU A 562 18.78 4.95 -21.88
CA GLU A 562 19.44 4.91 -23.17
C GLU A 562 20.22 3.60 -23.36
N GLY A 563 20.07 2.98 -24.53
CA GLY A 563 20.68 1.69 -24.85
C GLY A 563 20.07 0.49 -24.10
N GLY A 564 19.04 0.69 -23.27
CA GLY A 564 18.25 -0.38 -22.70
C GLY A 564 19.04 -1.38 -21.84
N LEU A 565 19.18 -2.61 -22.33
CA LEU A 565 19.96 -3.67 -21.66
C LEU A 565 21.33 -3.94 -22.28
N ALA A 566 21.66 -3.30 -23.42
CA ALA A 566 22.83 -3.63 -24.20
C ALA A 566 24.13 -3.41 -23.41
N GLY A 567 24.98 -4.45 -23.33
CA GLY A 567 26.28 -4.37 -22.66
C GLY A 567 26.22 -4.29 -21.13
N ARG A 568 25.05 -4.47 -20.51
CA ARG A 568 24.85 -4.38 -19.06
C ARG A 568 24.75 -5.77 -18.41
N PRO A 569 25.15 -5.93 -17.13
CA PRO A 569 24.94 -7.18 -16.40
C PRO A 569 23.46 -7.40 -16.15
N LEU A 570 23.00 -8.64 -16.35
CA LEU A 570 21.60 -9.05 -16.19
C LEU A 570 21.43 -10.05 -15.05
N VAL A 571 20.25 -9.99 -14.43
CA VAL A 571 19.73 -10.96 -13.46
C VAL A 571 18.61 -11.76 -14.14
N HIS A 572 18.37 -12.99 -13.70
CA HIS A 572 17.38 -13.92 -14.28
C HIS A 572 16.34 -14.34 -13.26
N GLY A 573 15.15 -14.73 -13.74
CA GLY A 573 14.01 -15.14 -12.92
C GLY A 573 13.10 -13.96 -12.52
N SER A 574 12.14 -14.24 -11.65
CA SER A 574 11.26 -13.22 -11.06
C SER A 574 11.86 -12.69 -9.76
N GLU A 575 11.99 -11.37 -9.62
CA GLU A 575 12.35 -10.76 -8.35
C GLU A 575 11.11 -10.74 -7.43
N LYS A 576 11.21 -11.35 -6.25
CA LYS A 576 10.24 -11.18 -5.15
C LYS A 576 10.86 -10.23 -4.14
N ALA A 577 10.10 -9.24 -3.67
CA ALA A 577 10.54 -8.39 -2.58
C ALA A 577 10.88 -9.24 -1.34
N PRO A 578 11.99 -8.97 -0.64
CA PRO A 578 12.32 -9.69 0.58
C PRO A 578 11.23 -9.46 1.64
N LEU A 579 10.98 -10.49 2.44
CA LEU A 579 10.09 -10.44 3.60
C LEU A 579 10.88 -10.71 4.89
N PRO A 580 11.65 -9.73 5.40
CA PRO A 580 12.37 -9.84 6.67
C PRO A 580 11.49 -10.25 7.85
N GLU A 581 10.19 -9.96 7.78
CA GLU A 581 9.19 -10.37 8.77
C GLU A 581 9.16 -11.89 8.97
N LEU A 582 9.53 -12.67 7.95
CA LEU A 582 9.54 -14.13 8.00
C LEU A 582 10.91 -14.70 8.38
N GLU A 583 11.99 -13.92 8.38
CA GLU A 583 13.35 -14.43 8.68
C GLU A 583 13.46 -14.95 10.11
N ASN A 584 12.73 -14.36 11.06
CA ASN A 584 12.72 -14.74 12.47
C ASN A 584 11.33 -15.20 12.96
N ALA A 585 10.35 -15.34 12.07
CA ALA A 585 9.01 -15.78 12.43
C ALA A 585 9.03 -17.24 12.90
N GLN A 586 8.30 -17.52 13.98
CA GLN A 586 8.15 -18.87 14.51
C GLN A 586 6.77 -19.42 14.12
N PHE A 587 6.77 -20.43 13.26
CA PHE A 587 5.58 -21.20 12.91
C PHE A 587 5.97 -22.64 12.61
N GLU A 588 5.07 -23.58 12.88
CA GLU A 588 5.25 -24.98 12.51
C GLU A 588 4.61 -25.27 11.16
N VAL A 589 5.17 -26.24 10.43
CA VAL A 589 4.67 -26.64 9.12
C VAL A 589 4.05 -28.04 9.15
N ILE A 590 3.14 -28.29 8.20
CA ILE A 590 2.58 -29.62 7.92
C ILE A 590 2.63 -29.88 6.42
N SER A 591 3.03 -31.09 6.01
CA SER A 591 3.05 -31.47 4.61
C SER A 591 1.62 -31.74 4.08
N PRO A 592 1.38 -31.63 2.76
CA PRO A 592 0.07 -31.94 2.19
C PRO A 592 -0.44 -33.35 2.53
N ALA A 593 0.42 -34.37 2.46
CA ALA A 593 0.04 -35.74 2.76
C ALA A 593 -0.35 -35.95 4.24
N ALA A 594 0.39 -35.34 5.17
CA ALA A 594 0.07 -35.43 6.59
C ALA A 594 -1.23 -34.68 6.93
N LEU A 595 -1.50 -33.56 6.25
CA LEU A 595 -2.76 -32.84 6.41
C LEU A 595 -3.95 -33.66 5.90
N ASP A 596 -3.83 -34.32 4.75
CA ASP A 596 -4.86 -35.18 4.17
C ASP A 596 -5.30 -36.29 5.14
N GLU A 597 -4.34 -36.98 5.77
CA GLU A 597 -4.62 -38.00 6.80
C GLU A 597 -5.40 -37.44 8.00
N LEU A 598 -5.09 -36.22 8.44
CA LEU A 598 -5.79 -35.57 9.57
C LEU A 598 -7.19 -35.08 9.21
N LEU A 599 -7.43 -34.75 7.93
CA LEU A 599 -8.75 -34.34 7.46
C LEU A 599 -9.73 -35.50 7.45
N ASP A 600 -9.28 -36.70 7.04
CA ASP A 600 -10.05 -37.94 7.11
C ASP A 600 -10.45 -38.30 8.55
N GLY A 601 -9.56 -38.03 9.52
CA GLY A 601 -9.81 -38.23 10.95
C GLY A 601 -10.66 -37.14 11.64
N GLY A 602 -10.89 -36.00 10.98
CA GLY A 602 -11.60 -34.86 11.56
C GLY A 602 -10.81 -34.11 12.64
N GLU A 603 -9.48 -34.19 12.61
CA GLU A 603 -8.58 -33.66 13.65
C GLU A 603 -8.04 -32.25 13.35
N ALA A 604 -8.11 -31.82 12.08
CA ALA A 604 -7.62 -30.52 11.62
C ALA A 604 -8.76 -29.61 11.10
N THR A 605 -8.69 -28.32 11.41
CA THR A 605 -9.48 -27.26 10.76
C THR A 605 -8.57 -26.49 9.83
N VAL A 606 -8.96 -26.36 8.56
CA VAL A 606 -8.18 -25.61 7.57
C VAL A 606 -8.80 -24.25 7.34
N VAL A 607 -8.00 -23.20 7.43
CA VAL A 607 -8.38 -21.84 7.04
C VAL A 607 -7.54 -21.43 5.84
N ASP A 608 -8.21 -21.12 4.73
CA ASP A 608 -7.59 -20.67 3.49
C ASP A 608 -7.68 -19.14 3.40
N LEU A 609 -6.50 -18.52 3.31
CA LEU A 609 -6.32 -17.08 3.18
C LEU A 609 -6.07 -16.64 1.73
N ALA A 610 -6.26 -17.53 0.76
CA ALA A 610 -6.23 -17.18 -0.65
C ALA A 610 -7.30 -16.13 -0.98
N PRO A 611 -7.10 -15.29 -2.01
CA PRO A 611 -8.16 -14.42 -2.50
C PRO A 611 -9.43 -15.22 -2.80
N SER A 612 -10.63 -14.71 -2.50
CA SER A 612 -11.86 -15.50 -2.61
C SER A 612 -12.09 -16.06 -4.03
N LEU A 613 -11.66 -15.35 -5.07
CA LEU A 613 -11.68 -15.85 -6.45
C LEU A 613 -10.79 -17.10 -6.65
N ALA A 614 -9.63 -17.16 -5.99
CA ALA A 614 -8.74 -18.32 -6.05
C ALA A 614 -9.30 -19.49 -5.22
N TYR A 615 -9.84 -19.21 -4.04
CA TYR A 615 -10.56 -20.21 -3.23
C TYR A 615 -11.71 -20.83 -4.04
N GLU A 616 -12.56 -20.00 -4.65
CA GLU A 616 -13.70 -20.46 -5.45
C GLU A 616 -13.28 -21.32 -6.66
N ALA A 617 -12.14 -20.99 -7.28
CA ALA A 617 -11.61 -21.74 -8.42
C ALA A 617 -11.04 -23.11 -8.01
N GLY A 618 -10.54 -23.25 -6.77
CA GLY A 618 -10.07 -24.52 -6.25
C GLY A 618 -9.37 -24.40 -4.90
N HIS A 619 -9.91 -25.05 -3.88
CA HIS A 619 -9.41 -25.05 -2.50
C HIS A 619 -9.36 -26.46 -1.89
N ILE A 620 -8.70 -26.62 -0.75
CA ILE A 620 -8.63 -27.89 0.00
C ILE A 620 -10.04 -28.25 0.50
N PRO A 621 -10.53 -29.48 0.29
CA PRO A 621 -11.86 -29.90 0.75
C PRO A 621 -12.09 -29.61 2.23
N GLY A 622 -13.20 -28.93 2.54
CA GLY A 622 -13.57 -28.55 3.91
C GLY A 622 -12.80 -27.36 4.50
N ALA A 623 -11.92 -26.71 3.74
CA ALA A 623 -11.25 -25.48 4.17
C ALA A 623 -12.23 -24.29 4.22
N PHE A 624 -12.08 -23.47 5.25
CA PHE A 624 -12.86 -22.25 5.44
C PHE A 624 -12.12 -21.05 4.84
N PHE A 625 -12.75 -20.34 3.91
CA PHE A 625 -12.22 -19.05 3.46
C PHE A 625 -12.26 -18.02 4.59
N ALA A 626 -11.15 -17.30 4.79
CA ALA A 626 -11.05 -16.18 5.72
C ALA A 626 -10.10 -15.08 5.23
N VAL A 627 -10.27 -13.88 5.74
CA VAL A 627 -9.45 -12.70 5.42
C VAL A 627 -8.48 -12.43 6.58
N ARG A 628 -7.17 -12.37 6.29
CA ARG A 628 -6.12 -12.22 7.33
C ARG A 628 -6.35 -11.02 8.26
N ALA A 629 -6.79 -9.88 7.74
CA ALA A 629 -7.06 -8.69 8.55
C ALA A 629 -8.19 -8.89 9.59
N ARG A 630 -9.11 -9.84 9.33
CA ARG A 630 -10.28 -10.18 10.16
C ARG A 630 -10.10 -11.45 10.97
N LEU A 631 -8.96 -12.14 10.80
CA LEU A 631 -8.73 -13.51 11.28
C LEU A 631 -9.13 -13.79 12.74
N PRO A 632 -8.86 -12.91 13.74
CA PRO A 632 -9.33 -13.15 15.10
C PRO A 632 -10.84 -13.38 15.21
N HIS A 633 -11.64 -12.65 14.44
CA HIS A 633 -13.10 -12.82 14.40
C HIS A 633 -13.51 -13.99 13.49
N SER A 634 -12.83 -14.18 12.35
CA SER A 634 -13.10 -15.30 11.44
C SER A 634 -12.96 -16.66 12.15
N LEU A 635 -11.99 -16.78 13.07
CA LEU A 635 -11.76 -17.99 13.86
C LEU A 635 -12.88 -18.31 14.87
N GLU A 636 -13.77 -17.37 15.18
CA GLU A 636 -14.97 -17.64 15.99
C GLU A 636 -16.03 -18.42 15.19
N ARG A 637 -15.92 -18.42 13.86
CA ARG A 637 -16.88 -19.01 12.91
C ARG A 637 -16.42 -20.35 12.34
N VAL A 638 -15.24 -20.84 12.70
CA VAL A 638 -14.70 -22.13 12.22
C VAL A 638 -14.78 -23.21 13.31
N PRO A 639 -14.85 -24.51 12.94
CA PRO A 639 -14.80 -25.60 13.89
C PRO A 639 -13.56 -25.55 14.78
N ARG A 640 -13.71 -25.77 16.09
CA ARG A 640 -12.57 -25.86 17.03
C ARG A 640 -12.08 -27.29 17.14
N ARG A 641 -11.27 -27.71 16.16
CA ARG A 641 -10.54 -28.99 16.20
C ARG A 641 -9.16 -28.80 16.87
N PRO A 642 -8.49 -29.87 17.35
CA PRO A 642 -7.20 -29.75 18.03
C PRO A 642 -6.14 -28.98 17.23
N MET A 643 -6.09 -29.17 15.91
CA MET A 643 -5.13 -28.50 15.02
C MET A 643 -5.83 -27.46 14.13
N LEU A 644 -5.29 -26.25 14.09
CA LEU A 644 -5.58 -25.24 13.07
C LEU A 644 -4.47 -25.28 12.02
N VAL A 645 -4.84 -25.37 10.75
CA VAL A 645 -3.90 -25.28 9.62
C VAL A 645 -4.26 -24.08 8.76
N LEU A 646 -3.31 -23.16 8.61
CA LEU A 646 -3.43 -22.02 7.71
C LEU A 646 -2.83 -22.36 6.35
N THR A 647 -3.54 -22.02 5.28
CA THR A 647 -3.04 -22.10 3.91
C THR A 647 -3.29 -20.80 3.14
N SER A 648 -2.56 -20.63 2.05
CA SER A 648 -2.70 -19.61 1.02
C SER A 648 -2.04 -20.19 -0.25
N PRO A 649 -2.11 -19.56 -1.44
CA PRO A 649 -1.66 -20.20 -2.68
C PRO A 649 -0.23 -20.76 -2.62
N ASP A 650 0.74 -19.91 -2.28
CA ASP A 650 2.16 -20.28 -2.11
C ASP A 650 2.60 -20.45 -0.64
N GLY A 651 1.64 -20.39 0.29
CA GLY A 651 1.88 -20.51 1.74
C GLY A 651 2.40 -19.24 2.41
N VAL A 652 2.89 -18.24 1.68
CA VAL A 652 3.58 -17.06 2.27
C VAL A 652 2.65 -16.22 3.14
N LEU A 653 1.43 -15.96 2.68
CA LEU A 653 0.45 -15.18 3.45
C LEU A 653 0.01 -15.91 4.73
N ALA A 654 -0.07 -17.25 4.66
CA ALA A 654 -0.36 -18.09 5.83
C ALA A 654 0.77 -18.07 6.86
N GLN A 655 2.04 -17.99 6.44
CA GLN A 655 3.19 -17.83 7.33
C GLN A 655 3.11 -16.51 8.09
N LEU A 656 2.83 -15.40 7.38
CA LEU A 656 2.65 -14.09 8.01
C LEU A 656 1.48 -14.08 9.01
N ALA A 657 0.38 -14.77 8.68
CA ALA A 657 -0.76 -14.89 9.59
C ALA A 657 -0.42 -15.73 10.83
N ALA A 658 0.27 -16.86 10.67
CA ALA A 658 0.66 -17.73 11.78
C ALA A 658 1.61 -17.01 12.75
N ALA A 659 2.55 -16.21 12.23
CA ALA A 659 3.50 -15.44 13.03
C ALA A 659 2.84 -14.42 13.97
N GLU A 660 1.63 -13.95 13.62
CA GLU A 660 0.89 -12.94 14.38
C GLU A 660 -0.21 -13.52 15.25
N LEU A 661 -0.56 -14.79 15.02
CA LEU A 661 -1.67 -15.43 15.68
C LEU A 661 -1.27 -15.89 17.08
N LYS A 662 -1.99 -15.42 18.09
CA LYS A 662 -1.95 -16.07 19.42
C LYS A 662 -2.79 -17.35 19.34
N PRO A 663 -2.37 -18.47 19.97
CA PRO A 663 -3.07 -19.76 19.88
C PRO A 663 -4.40 -19.81 20.65
N ASP A 664 -5.19 -18.74 20.63
CA ASP A 664 -6.41 -18.59 21.42
C ASP A 664 -7.45 -19.66 21.03
N GLY A 665 -7.59 -20.67 21.89
CA GLY A 665 -8.55 -21.76 21.74
C GLY A 665 -8.12 -22.95 20.86
N PHE A 666 -6.94 -22.91 20.22
CA PHE A 666 -6.38 -24.04 19.47
C PHE A 666 -5.18 -24.64 20.21
N ARG A 667 -5.04 -25.98 20.19
CA ARG A 667 -3.89 -26.64 20.82
C ARG A 667 -2.62 -26.40 20.00
N GLU A 668 -2.77 -26.33 18.69
CA GLU A 668 -1.66 -26.25 17.76
C GLU A 668 -2.06 -25.48 16.49
N VAL A 669 -1.15 -24.64 16.00
CA VAL A 669 -1.31 -23.88 14.75
C VAL A 669 -0.16 -24.25 13.82
N ARG A 670 -0.48 -24.71 12.61
CA ARG A 670 0.49 -25.05 11.58
C ARG A 670 0.20 -24.32 10.27
N VAL A 671 1.21 -24.23 9.42
CA VAL A 671 1.10 -23.71 8.05
C VAL A 671 1.27 -24.86 7.07
N LEU A 672 0.43 -24.94 6.04
CA LEU A 672 0.60 -25.91 4.97
C LEU A 672 1.87 -25.61 4.16
N GLU A 673 2.79 -26.57 4.13
CA GLU A 673 4.05 -26.45 3.39
C GLU A 673 3.77 -26.27 1.89
N GLY A 674 4.24 -25.15 1.33
CA GLY A 674 4.02 -24.78 -0.07
C GLY A 674 2.58 -24.42 -0.43
N GLY A 675 1.69 -24.31 0.57
CA GLY A 675 0.31 -23.85 0.39
C GLY A 675 -0.57 -24.76 -0.46
N THR A 676 -1.69 -24.20 -0.93
CA THR A 676 -2.66 -24.90 -1.77
C THR A 676 -2.06 -25.26 -3.14
N ASP A 677 -1.01 -24.57 -3.59
CA ASP A 677 -0.29 -24.93 -4.81
C ASP A 677 0.48 -26.26 -4.65
N ALA A 678 1.14 -26.48 -3.50
CA ALA A 678 1.78 -27.76 -3.20
C ALA A 678 0.76 -28.90 -2.99
N TRP A 679 -0.38 -28.62 -2.37
CA TRP A 679 -1.50 -29.56 -2.29
C TRP A 679 -1.95 -30.02 -3.68
N ARG A 680 -2.15 -29.06 -4.60
CA ARG A 680 -2.51 -29.35 -5.99
C ARG A 680 -1.41 -30.13 -6.72
N ALA A 681 -0.14 -29.75 -6.51
CA ALA A 681 1.00 -30.44 -7.11
C ALA A 681 1.15 -31.89 -6.63
N ALA A 682 0.70 -32.19 -5.40
CA ALA A 682 0.65 -33.55 -4.84
C ALA A 682 -0.48 -34.41 -5.44
N GLY A 683 -1.35 -33.85 -6.29
CA GLY A 683 -2.47 -34.56 -6.89
C GLY A 683 -3.62 -34.84 -5.92
N LEU A 684 -3.66 -34.14 -4.79
CA LEU A 684 -4.71 -34.26 -3.78
C LEU A 684 -6.00 -33.56 -4.26
N PRO A 685 -7.19 -34.00 -3.79
CA PRO A 685 -8.47 -33.49 -4.27
C PRO A 685 -8.67 -32.00 -3.96
N LEU A 686 -9.39 -31.29 -4.83
CA LEU A 686 -9.82 -29.90 -4.60
C LEU A 686 -11.34 -29.81 -4.61
N ALA A 687 -11.89 -29.00 -3.72
CA ALA A 687 -13.26 -28.50 -3.78
C ALA A 687 -13.32 -27.18 -4.56
N THR A 688 -14.52 -26.75 -4.98
CA THR A 688 -14.73 -25.52 -5.76
C THR A 688 -15.98 -24.79 -5.28
N GLY A 689 -16.11 -23.51 -5.62
CA GLY A 689 -17.25 -22.69 -5.20
C GLY A 689 -17.15 -22.19 -3.76
N ARG A 690 -18.30 -21.95 -3.13
CA ARG A 690 -18.41 -21.27 -1.83
C ARG A 690 -18.92 -22.21 -0.72
N GLU A 691 -18.24 -23.33 -0.52
CA GLU A 691 -18.71 -24.38 0.41
C GLU A 691 -18.62 -23.96 1.88
N ALA A 692 -17.53 -23.30 2.29
CA ALA A 692 -17.32 -22.87 3.67
C ALA A 692 -16.71 -21.45 3.76
N MET A 693 -17.51 -20.48 4.24
CA MET A 693 -17.15 -19.06 4.31
C MET A 693 -17.14 -18.57 5.76
N ALA A 694 -15.94 -18.37 6.33
CA ALA A 694 -15.81 -17.69 7.62
C ALA A 694 -15.93 -16.17 7.46
N ASP A 695 -15.61 -15.63 6.29
CA ASP A 695 -15.79 -14.22 5.94
C ASP A 695 -16.62 -14.06 4.66
N GLU A 696 -17.21 -12.88 4.49
CA GLU A 696 -17.79 -12.49 3.20
C GLU A 696 -16.68 -12.35 2.14
N PRO A 697 -16.91 -12.78 0.88
CA PRO A 697 -15.90 -12.76 -0.18
C PRO A 697 -15.82 -11.37 -0.85
N ASP A 698 -15.55 -10.35 -0.04
CA ASP A 698 -15.37 -8.93 -0.40
C ASP A 698 -13.88 -8.51 -0.41
N ASP A 699 -12.99 -9.48 -0.44
CA ASP A 699 -11.54 -9.31 -0.32
C ASP A 699 -10.86 -8.86 -1.64
N CYS A 700 -11.44 -9.24 -2.78
CA CYS A 700 -10.92 -8.95 -4.11
C CYS A 700 -11.97 -8.31 -5.03
N TRP A 701 -11.52 -7.50 -5.98
CA TRP A 701 -12.42 -6.92 -6.98
C TRP A 701 -12.90 -8.00 -7.96
N ARG A 702 -14.22 -8.15 -8.06
CA ARG A 702 -14.86 -9.05 -9.03
C ARG A 702 -15.10 -8.33 -10.34
N ARG A 703 -14.52 -8.86 -11.41
CA ARG A 703 -14.70 -8.33 -12.76
C ARG A 703 -16.14 -8.59 -13.24
N PRO A 704 -16.65 -7.76 -14.16
CA PRO A 704 -18.02 -7.91 -14.69
C PRO A 704 -18.33 -9.24 -15.39
N TYR A 705 -17.28 -10.01 -15.69
CA TYR A 705 -17.32 -11.28 -16.41
C TYR A 705 -16.73 -12.44 -15.61
N ASP A 706 -16.43 -12.23 -14.32
CA ASP A 706 -16.00 -13.32 -13.44
C ASP A 706 -17.20 -14.23 -13.07
N PRO A 707 -16.94 -15.48 -12.66
CA PRO A 707 -17.98 -16.33 -12.07
C PRO A 707 -18.70 -15.61 -10.92
N TYR A 708 -20.02 -15.84 -10.82
CA TYR A 708 -20.91 -15.20 -9.83
C TYR A 708 -21.14 -13.69 -10.01
N ALA A 709 -20.64 -13.08 -11.09
CA ALA A 709 -21.04 -11.71 -11.46
C ALA A 709 -22.55 -11.63 -11.75
N ALA A 710 -23.18 -10.52 -11.35
CA ALA A 710 -24.59 -10.30 -11.64
C ALA A 710 -24.84 -10.25 -13.17
N PRO A 711 -26.03 -10.68 -13.66
CA PRO A 711 -26.32 -10.72 -15.09
C PRO A 711 -26.09 -9.40 -15.83
N ASP A 712 -26.35 -8.27 -15.17
CA ASP A 712 -26.22 -6.91 -15.69
C ASP A 712 -24.88 -6.22 -15.30
N ALA A 713 -23.91 -6.97 -14.76
CA ALA A 713 -22.64 -6.41 -14.31
C ALA A 713 -21.84 -5.76 -15.44
N ARG A 714 -21.88 -6.32 -16.66
CA ARG A 714 -21.18 -5.79 -17.84
C ARG A 714 -21.74 -4.43 -18.24
N GLU A 715 -23.06 -4.30 -18.34
CA GLU A 715 -23.74 -3.07 -18.71
C GLU A 715 -23.54 -1.97 -17.65
N ARG A 716 -23.56 -2.33 -16.36
CA ARG A 716 -23.25 -1.38 -15.28
C ARG A 716 -21.80 -0.91 -15.36
N TYR A 717 -20.85 -1.80 -15.63
CA TYR A 717 -19.45 -1.44 -15.76
C TYR A 717 -19.19 -0.48 -16.93
N LEU A 718 -19.78 -0.76 -18.10
CA LEU A 718 -19.64 0.13 -19.27
C LEU A 718 -20.26 1.50 -19.04
N ARG A 719 -21.45 1.57 -18.41
CA ARG A 719 -22.05 2.85 -18.00
C ARG A 719 -21.16 3.60 -17.02
N TRP A 720 -20.63 2.89 -16.02
CA TRP A 720 -19.70 3.48 -15.05
C TRP A 720 -18.45 4.07 -15.73
N GLU A 721 -17.81 3.37 -16.68
CA GLU A 721 -16.65 3.91 -17.41
C GLU A 721 -17.00 5.21 -18.15
N ILE A 722 -18.11 5.24 -18.86
CA ILE A 722 -18.56 6.44 -19.61
C ILE A 722 -18.87 7.61 -18.65
N ASP A 723 -19.51 7.32 -17.52
CA ASP A 723 -19.89 8.34 -16.53
C ASP A 723 -18.68 8.90 -15.74
N LEU A 724 -17.50 8.27 -15.81
CA LEU A 724 -16.29 8.77 -15.14
C LEU A 724 -15.92 10.19 -15.57
N ILE A 725 -16.16 10.57 -16.83
CA ILE A 725 -15.88 11.92 -17.33
C ILE A 725 -16.57 12.98 -16.46
N HIS A 726 -17.85 12.76 -16.13
CA HIS A 726 -18.62 13.69 -15.31
C HIS A 726 -18.15 13.73 -13.85
N GLN A 727 -17.63 12.63 -13.32
CA GLN A 727 -17.05 12.62 -11.97
C GLN A 727 -15.71 13.37 -11.94
N ILE A 728 -14.88 13.18 -12.96
CA ILE A 728 -13.61 13.88 -13.13
C ILE A 728 -13.84 15.39 -13.23
N GLU A 729 -14.84 15.83 -13.98
CA GLU A 729 -15.21 17.24 -14.10
C GLU A 729 -15.57 17.87 -12.74
N ARG A 730 -16.20 17.11 -11.83
CA ARG A 730 -16.51 17.57 -10.47
C ARG A 730 -15.31 17.57 -9.54
N GLU A 731 -14.42 16.57 -9.66
CA GLU A 731 -13.19 16.51 -8.86
C GLU A 731 -12.22 17.65 -9.21
N GLY A 732 -12.19 18.05 -10.49
CA GLY A 732 -11.43 19.20 -10.99
C GLY A 732 -10.09 18.80 -11.61
N ASP A 733 -9.05 19.61 -11.40
CA ASP A 733 -7.74 19.35 -12.00
C ASP A 733 -7.03 18.17 -11.34
N LEU A 734 -6.87 17.09 -12.12
CA LEU A 734 -6.18 15.85 -11.76
C LEU A 734 -4.73 15.83 -12.28
N GLY A 735 -4.27 16.90 -12.92
CA GLY A 735 -2.91 17.02 -13.46
C GLY A 735 -2.70 16.32 -14.81
N PHE A 736 -3.76 15.82 -15.46
CA PHE A 736 -3.68 15.23 -16.79
C PHE A 736 -3.38 16.26 -17.88
N ARG A 737 -2.44 15.92 -18.76
CA ARG A 737 -1.83 16.76 -19.80
C ARG A 737 -2.02 16.11 -21.17
N ILE A 738 -3.25 16.10 -21.66
CA ILE A 738 -3.59 15.54 -22.98
C ILE A 738 -3.52 16.67 -24.02
N PRO A 739 -2.70 16.57 -25.08
CA PRO A 739 -2.69 17.55 -26.16
C PRO A 739 -4.05 17.61 -26.85
N GLY A 740 -4.48 18.82 -27.21
CA GLY A 740 -5.68 19.05 -28.01
C GLY A 740 -5.49 18.78 -29.49
#